data_AF-A0AAV1HYR5-F1
#
_entry.id   AF-A0AAV1HYR5-F1
#
_cell.length_a   1.000
_cell.length_b   1.000
_cell.length_c   1.000
_cell.angle_alpha   90.00
_cell.angle_beta   90.00
_cell.angle_gamma   90.00
#
_symmetry.space_group_name_H-M   'P 1'
#
loop_
_entity.id
_entity.type
_entity.pdbx_description
1 polymer ?
#
loop_
_entity_poly.entity_id
_entity_poly.type
_entity_poly.pdbx_seq_one_letter_code
_entity_poly.pdbx_strand_id
1 'polypeptide(L)'
;MERDLVVLLAIGTVGDVVPVLNLAKRLIPRSQCTLITHHEHQGWLRTALAGSEVGLGFVTAPPARVWNEAAELCSSEARTEETSQEERLEEHLQACMSALALSGKKPVLGNFASSEEAQPGRRRLLVHNLFAMEAFSIAEALGVPSLAVSACLVPQAAPASLQRRFRRVHPALHAALTRPEQEGPGLVRWADVEHWLWPLFSNASCTWRQERLSLGVPFAGGVLPPAPRLLYLLSPCLTQELSYWPASVKLCGHALEQVDVRPSAQPEARLAHEGAQLGGTAAAPACSPPQASSAELAKTDPGAATSRSCISHTVETVLNSASSAAHPACESRKRQAAGKAVPGDMREECKGPRLKAQRTDWPVLIDFGSVGCMGLLGSASAFLKRLQTALELAGLEALLLTGQWKALQAACAEEGESPDSARLRPVHGFVDHSEHLRSSSMVVHSGGMGIMLAALLAGLPAVACPVHFDQHQNADLLEHLGLGAQVPGRLLAHGDADEAAARLAAAMRAVSASATTRGSARSMQMRLREEDGAAAAAAIVQESAAATRHMAPVRQAALQQAHAVTLPNGWRVSHGSPAEASFIYREIFEERCYMQHGIRVHDGSICVDVGANVGFFTLFLLGGFGGGVPRLVISCEPAPATSELLRRNVEACGIAQKVRLWEKALGQEAATSDLTFYPRMPGNSTLHPSEKALLQADSMPAAFFSAAEVHATSVVTLNDVLEGHDCIDILKIDAEGAELEILKGAGKATLSKVWQIVLEVHDIGDRPLQVQQLLQSAGYSMLGRQQGACHTVLLYAARTALLS
;
A
#
# COMPACT_ATOMS: atom_id res chain seq x y z
N MET A 1 -17.42 -20.76 17.52
CA MET A 1 -16.53 -19.58 17.40
C MET A 1 -16.70 -19.04 15.99
N GLU A 2 -17.02 -17.76 15.86
CA GLU A 2 -17.05 -17.09 14.56
C GLU A 2 -15.65 -17.03 13.96
N ARG A 3 -15.53 -17.26 12.65
CA ARG A 3 -14.25 -17.23 11.93
C ARG A 3 -13.76 -15.78 11.80
N ASP A 4 -12.45 -15.58 12.01
CA ASP A 4 -11.80 -14.27 11.81
C ASP A 4 -12.00 -13.79 10.36
N LEU A 5 -12.13 -12.49 10.12
CA LEU A 5 -12.25 -11.93 8.79
C LEU A 5 -10.87 -11.44 8.32
N VAL A 6 -10.31 -12.10 7.31
CA VAL A 6 -9.00 -11.75 6.75
C VAL A 6 -9.17 -11.27 5.31
N VAL A 7 -8.76 -10.05 5.05
CA VAL A 7 -8.69 -9.51 3.69
C VAL A 7 -7.24 -9.52 3.26
N LEU A 8 -6.94 -10.16 2.12
CA LEU A 8 -5.61 -10.24 1.54
C LEU A 8 -5.56 -9.35 0.29
N LEU A 9 -4.80 -8.27 0.32
CA LEU A 9 -4.56 -7.40 -0.84
C LEU A 9 -3.22 -7.76 -1.49
N ALA A 10 -3.27 -8.37 -2.69
CA ALA A 10 -2.09 -8.80 -3.41
C ALA A 10 -2.06 -8.16 -4.81
N ILE A 11 -1.09 -7.28 -5.03
CA ILE A 11 -0.91 -6.54 -6.28
C ILE A 11 0.39 -7.01 -6.95
N GLY A 12 0.42 -7.07 -8.28
CA GLY A 12 1.60 -7.50 -9.03
C GLY A 12 1.33 -8.64 -10.02
N THR A 13 2.40 -9.34 -10.38
CA THR A 13 2.40 -10.46 -11.32
C THR A 13 1.78 -11.71 -10.68
N VAL A 14 1.56 -12.75 -11.48
CA VAL A 14 1.11 -14.06 -10.98
C VAL A 14 2.04 -14.60 -9.89
N GLY A 15 3.36 -14.40 -10.02
CA GLY A 15 4.34 -14.83 -9.03
C GLY A 15 4.21 -14.13 -7.68
N ASP A 16 3.62 -12.93 -7.66
CA ASP A 16 3.37 -12.15 -6.44
C ASP A 16 2.04 -12.53 -5.79
N VAL A 17 1.05 -12.93 -6.59
CA VAL A 17 -0.33 -13.23 -6.15
C VAL A 17 -0.49 -14.68 -5.69
N VAL A 18 0.10 -15.65 -6.39
CA VAL A 18 -0.06 -17.09 -6.08
C VAL A 18 0.39 -17.45 -4.65
N PRO A 19 1.53 -16.96 -4.13
CA PRO A 19 1.93 -17.21 -2.74
C PRO A 19 0.92 -16.71 -1.72
N VAL A 20 0.32 -15.53 -1.97
CA VAL A 20 -0.71 -14.95 -1.10
C VAL A 20 -2.03 -15.71 -1.19
N LEU A 21 -2.39 -16.19 -2.38
CA LEU A 21 -3.52 -17.07 -2.61
C LEU A 21 -3.39 -18.38 -1.81
N ASN A 22 -2.21 -19.00 -1.83
CA ASN A 22 -1.97 -20.25 -1.10
C ASN A 22 -1.99 -20.03 0.42
N LEU A 23 -1.48 -18.90 0.90
CA LEU A 23 -1.70 -18.45 2.27
C LEU A 23 -3.19 -18.32 2.61
N ALA A 24 -3.99 -17.69 1.74
CA ALA A 24 -5.44 -17.57 1.94
C ALA A 24 -6.11 -18.95 2.07
N LYS A 25 -5.77 -19.91 1.21
CA LYS A 25 -6.27 -21.30 1.29
C LYS A 25 -5.95 -21.95 2.64
N ARG A 26 -4.76 -21.71 3.21
CA ARG A 26 -4.36 -22.24 4.53
C ARG A 26 -5.08 -21.57 5.70
N LEU A 27 -5.60 -20.36 5.53
CA LEU A 27 -6.33 -19.62 6.57
C LEU A 27 -7.81 -20.02 6.69
N ILE A 28 -8.43 -20.53 5.61
CA ILE A 28 -9.85 -20.91 5.54
C ILE A 28 -10.38 -21.71 6.75
N PRO A 29 -9.67 -22.71 7.30
CA PRO A 29 -10.18 -23.50 8.42
C PRO A 29 -10.53 -22.66 9.66
N ARG A 30 -9.92 -21.48 9.84
CA ARG A 30 -10.10 -20.60 11.01
C ARG A 30 -10.58 -19.19 10.65
N SER A 31 -10.56 -18.83 9.37
CA SER A 31 -10.83 -17.48 8.91
C SER A 31 -11.71 -17.47 7.66
N GLN A 32 -12.62 -16.50 7.55
CA GLN A 32 -13.20 -16.13 6.27
C GLN A 32 -12.18 -15.24 5.54
N CYS A 33 -11.73 -15.68 4.37
CA CYS A 33 -10.69 -14.99 3.61
C CYS A 33 -11.24 -14.43 2.31
N THR A 34 -10.86 -13.20 1.99
CA THR A 34 -11.09 -12.61 0.65
C THR A 34 -9.77 -12.11 0.08
N LEU A 35 -9.44 -12.56 -1.14
CA LEU A 35 -8.30 -12.07 -1.91
C LEU A 35 -8.76 -10.95 -2.84
N ILE A 36 -8.10 -9.78 -2.73
CA ILE A 36 -8.24 -8.66 -3.66
C ILE A 36 -6.99 -8.57 -4.51
N THR A 37 -7.16 -8.48 -5.83
CA THR A 37 -6.05 -8.31 -6.79
C THR A 37 -6.52 -7.62 -8.08
N HIS A 38 -5.64 -7.46 -9.08
CA HIS A 38 -6.00 -6.85 -10.36
C HIS A 38 -7.04 -7.67 -11.13
N HIS A 39 -7.95 -6.97 -11.83
CA HIS A 39 -8.95 -7.57 -12.71
C HIS A 39 -8.34 -8.47 -13.80
N GLU A 40 -7.12 -8.21 -14.24
CA GLU A 40 -6.41 -9.04 -15.24
C GLU A 40 -6.19 -10.49 -14.79
N HIS A 41 -6.20 -10.75 -13.48
CA HIS A 41 -6.07 -12.10 -12.92
C HIS A 41 -7.38 -12.87 -12.84
N GLN A 42 -8.52 -12.23 -13.14
CA GLN A 42 -9.85 -12.82 -12.95
C GLN A 42 -10.05 -14.15 -13.67
N GLY A 43 -9.53 -14.27 -14.90
CA GLY A 43 -9.72 -15.47 -15.73
C GLY A 43 -9.18 -16.73 -15.08
N TRP A 44 -7.89 -16.72 -14.71
CA TRP A 44 -7.23 -17.89 -14.13
C TRP A 44 -7.61 -18.10 -12.66
N LEU A 45 -7.85 -17.03 -11.89
CA LEU A 45 -8.23 -17.16 -10.47
C LEU A 45 -9.57 -17.86 -10.28
N ARG A 46 -10.55 -17.58 -11.14
CA ARG A 46 -11.86 -18.28 -11.09
C ARG A 46 -11.71 -19.78 -11.30
N THR A 47 -10.80 -20.20 -12.17
CA THR A 47 -10.47 -21.62 -12.38
C THR A 47 -9.69 -22.19 -11.20
N ALA A 48 -8.64 -21.50 -10.74
CA ALA A 48 -7.78 -21.94 -9.64
C ALA A 48 -8.51 -22.04 -8.29
N LEU A 49 -9.62 -21.31 -8.12
CA LEU A 49 -10.45 -21.31 -6.93
C LEU A 49 -11.80 -22.03 -7.11
N ALA A 50 -11.98 -22.80 -8.19
CA ALA A 50 -13.17 -23.62 -8.36
C ALA A 50 -13.35 -24.57 -7.16
N GLY A 51 -14.43 -24.37 -6.39
CA GLY A 51 -14.71 -25.15 -5.17
C GLY A 51 -13.98 -24.69 -3.90
N SER A 52 -13.29 -23.54 -3.93
CA SER A 52 -12.67 -22.94 -2.75
C SER A 52 -13.62 -21.99 -1.99
N GLU A 53 -13.43 -21.86 -0.67
CA GLU A 53 -14.14 -20.88 0.17
C GLU A 53 -13.49 -19.47 0.17
N VAL A 54 -12.39 -19.26 -0.57
CA VAL A 54 -11.73 -17.95 -0.67
C VAL A 54 -12.58 -17.01 -1.53
N GLY A 55 -13.03 -15.90 -0.93
CA GLY A 55 -13.70 -14.83 -1.65
C GLY A 55 -12.75 -14.10 -2.62
N LEU A 56 -13.30 -13.50 -3.67
CA LEU A 56 -12.53 -12.74 -4.66
C LEU A 56 -13.06 -11.32 -4.81
N GLY A 57 -12.15 -10.36 -4.81
CA GLY A 57 -12.37 -8.97 -5.21
C GLY A 57 -11.37 -8.55 -6.27
N PHE A 58 -11.79 -7.67 -7.17
CA PHE A 58 -10.95 -7.18 -8.26
C PHE A 58 -10.86 -5.66 -8.23
N VAL A 59 -9.64 -5.14 -8.39
CA VAL A 59 -9.38 -3.72 -8.63
C VAL A 59 -8.97 -3.50 -10.07
N THR A 60 -9.47 -2.42 -10.66
CA THR A 60 -8.98 -1.91 -11.94
C THR A 60 -7.91 -0.90 -11.61
N ALA A 61 -6.66 -1.35 -11.60
CA ALA A 61 -5.50 -0.48 -11.40
C ALA A 61 -4.43 -0.84 -12.43
N PRO A 62 -3.64 0.13 -12.93
CA PRO A 62 -2.47 -0.17 -13.74
C PRO A 62 -1.51 -1.09 -12.98
N PRO A 63 -0.75 -1.98 -13.65
CA PRO A 63 0.15 -2.92 -12.99
C PRO A 63 1.11 -2.19 -12.06
N ALA A 64 1.36 -2.77 -10.88
CA ALA A 64 2.23 -2.21 -9.83
C ALA A 64 3.47 -1.56 -10.44
N ARG A 65 3.58 -0.23 -10.32
CA ARG A 65 4.85 0.42 -10.57
C ARG A 65 5.72 0.29 -9.33
N VAL A 66 6.99 0.03 -9.59
CA VAL A 66 8.06 0.10 -8.62
C VAL A 66 8.22 1.55 -8.15
N TRP A 67 8.51 1.72 -6.86
CA TRP A 67 8.76 3.00 -6.20
C TRP A 67 9.98 3.72 -6.81
N ASN A 68 9.85 4.25 -8.02
CA ASN A 68 10.92 5.01 -8.67
C ASN A 68 11.08 6.36 -7.96
N GLU A 69 11.96 6.44 -6.96
CA GLU A 69 12.61 7.69 -6.56
C GLU A 69 13.83 8.00 -7.48
N ALA A 70 13.73 7.74 -8.80
CA ALA A 70 14.80 8.07 -9.75
C ALA A 70 14.56 9.37 -10.54
N ALA A 71 13.49 10.12 -10.27
CA ALA A 71 13.30 11.45 -10.84
C ALA A 71 12.56 12.34 -9.85
N GLU A 72 13.28 12.91 -8.88
CA GLU A 72 12.84 14.13 -8.19
C GLU A 72 13.99 14.81 -7.44
N LEU A 73 15.01 15.22 -8.19
CA LEU A 73 15.96 16.27 -7.80
C LEU A 73 16.32 17.08 -9.06
N CYS A 74 15.57 18.15 -9.32
CA CYS A 74 15.89 19.27 -10.23
C CYS A 74 16.41 18.93 -11.64
N SER A 75 15.49 18.87 -12.62
CA SER A 75 15.68 19.51 -13.94
C SER A 75 14.33 19.89 -14.51
N SER A 76 14.17 21.13 -14.98
CA SER A 76 12.93 21.74 -15.44
C SER A 76 12.38 21.23 -16.78
N GLU A 77 12.81 20.05 -17.24
CA GLU A 77 12.52 19.54 -18.59
C GLU A 77 12.03 18.08 -18.55
N ALA A 78 10.93 17.80 -17.83
CA ALA A 78 10.18 16.53 -17.95
C ALA A 78 8.69 16.64 -17.52
N ARG A 79 8.06 17.81 -17.66
CA ARG A 79 6.72 18.09 -17.10
C ARG A 79 5.52 17.35 -17.71
N THR A 80 5.70 16.54 -18.76
CA THR A 80 4.58 15.88 -19.46
C THR A 80 4.38 14.40 -19.10
N GLU A 81 5.41 13.71 -18.60
CA GLU A 81 5.26 12.32 -18.11
C GLU A 81 4.96 12.25 -16.62
N GLU A 82 5.38 13.25 -15.82
CA GLU A 82 5.21 13.32 -14.35
C GLU A 82 3.73 13.39 -13.92
N THR A 83 2.92 14.26 -14.54
CA THR A 83 1.48 14.39 -14.25
C THR A 83 0.73 13.07 -14.45
N SER A 84 1.11 12.30 -15.47
CA SER A 84 0.50 11.00 -15.75
C SER A 84 0.86 9.91 -14.74
N GLN A 85 1.92 10.08 -13.95
CA GLN A 85 2.39 9.09 -12.97
C GLN A 85 1.71 9.25 -11.62
N GLU A 86 1.54 10.49 -11.16
CA GLU A 86 0.78 10.81 -9.95
C GLU A 86 -0.71 10.46 -10.13
N GLU A 87 -1.30 10.78 -11.28
CA GLU A 87 -2.67 10.41 -11.64
C GLU A 87 -2.90 8.88 -11.59
N ARG A 88 -1.94 8.08 -12.08
CA ARG A 88 -2.03 6.61 -12.07
C ARG A 88 -1.87 5.99 -10.68
N LEU A 89 -1.02 6.57 -9.84
CA LEU A 89 -0.90 6.17 -8.44
C LEU A 89 -2.20 6.49 -7.70
N GLU A 90 -2.77 7.66 -7.94
CA GLU A 90 -4.03 8.07 -7.36
C GLU A 90 -5.20 7.17 -7.78
N GLU A 91 -5.29 6.79 -9.06
CA GLU A 91 -6.25 5.80 -9.57
C GLU A 91 -6.10 4.45 -8.86
N HIS A 92 -4.86 3.95 -8.72
CA HIS A 92 -4.56 2.71 -8.04
C HIS A 92 -5.02 2.74 -6.57
N LEU A 93 -4.66 3.80 -5.85
CA LEU A 93 -5.01 4.00 -4.45
C LEU A 93 -6.53 4.11 -4.26
N GLN A 94 -7.23 4.83 -5.15
CA GLN A 94 -8.68 4.96 -5.13
C GLN A 94 -9.40 3.62 -5.41
N ALA A 95 -8.84 2.78 -6.27
CA ALA A 95 -9.36 1.45 -6.54
C ALA A 95 -9.23 0.53 -5.30
N CYS A 96 -8.07 0.54 -4.63
CA CYS A 96 -7.85 -0.20 -3.37
C CYS A 96 -8.79 0.26 -2.25
N MET A 97 -8.99 1.58 -2.07
CA MET A 97 -9.97 2.12 -1.09
C MET A 97 -11.41 1.70 -1.39
N SER A 98 -11.81 1.71 -2.66
CA SER A 98 -13.16 1.33 -3.08
C SER A 98 -13.42 -0.16 -2.86
N ALA A 99 -12.41 -1.01 -3.05
CA ALA A 99 -12.51 -2.42 -2.75
C ALA A 99 -12.71 -2.69 -1.25
N LEU A 100 -12.10 -1.86 -0.39
CA LEU A 100 -12.14 -1.95 1.08
C LEU A 100 -13.26 -1.10 1.74
N ALA A 101 -14.21 -0.59 0.94
CA ALA A 101 -15.40 0.14 1.38
C ALA A 101 -15.17 1.52 2.02
N LEU A 102 -14.12 2.25 1.61
CA LEU A 102 -13.83 3.61 2.07
C LEU A 102 -14.23 4.72 1.09
N SER A 103 -14.86 4.37 -0.04
CA SER A 103 -15.38 5.35 -1.01
C SER A 103 -16.91 5.25 -1.11
N GLY A 104 -17.60 6.36 -1.40
CA GLY A 104 -19.06 6.41 -1.55
C GLY A 104 -19.65 5.61 -2.73
N LYS A 105 -18.85 4.74 -3.38
CA LYS A 105 -19.30 3.78 -4.40
C LYS A 105 -19.69 2.47 -3.74
N LYS A 106 -20.53 1.66 -4.40
CA LYS A 106 -20.93 0.33 -3.92
C LYS A 106 -19.67 -0.55 -3.71
N PRO A 107 -19.36 -0.97 -2.48
CA PRO A 107 -18.09 -1.64 -2.18
C PRO A 107 -18.05 -3.06 -2.74
N VAL A 108 -16.84 -3.54 -3.09
CA VAL A 108 -16.61 -4.91 -3.58
C VAL A 108 -16.80 -5.94 -2.46
N LEU A 109 -16.43 -5.58 -1.22
CA LEU A 109 -16.40 -6.49 -0.09
C LEU A 109 -17.67 -6.54 0.77
N GLY A 110 -18.69 -5.74 0.48
CA GLY A 110 -19.65 -5.40 1.54
C GLY A 110 -18.92 -4.72 2.71
N ASN A 111 -19.55 -4.65 3.86
CA ASN A 111 -19.27 -3.69 4.92
C ASN A 111 -18.06 -4.05 5.82
N PHE A 112 -16.88 -4.34 5.23
CA PHE A 112 -15.61 -4.53 5.98
C PHE A 112 -15.30 -3.36 6.94
N ALA A 113 -15.74 -2.15 6.54
CA ALA A 113 -15.59 -0.91 7.28
C ALA A 113 -16.78 -0.55 8.19
N SER A 114 -17.95 -1.21 8.09
CA SER A 114 -19.12 -0.75 8.85
C SER A 114 -19.09 -1.17 10.32
N SER A 115 -19.60 -0.26 11.14
CA SER A 115 -19.90 -0.45 12.55
C SER A 115 -21.10 -1.38 12.77
N GLU A 116 -22.05 -1.43 11.83
CA GLU A 116 -23.26 -2.27 11.94
C GLU A 116 -22.98 -3.78 11.74
N GLU A 117 -21.92 -4.15 11.00
CA GLU A 117 -21.45 -5.54 10.88
C GLU A 117 -20.31 -5.89 11.87
N ALA A 118 -19.97 -4.97 12.78
CA ALA A 118 -19.04 -5.25 13.88
C ALA A 118 -19.73 -6.08 14.97
N GLN A 119 -20.04 -7.33 14.63
CA GLN A 119 -20.53 -8.30 15.61
C GLN A 119 -19.46 -8.47 16.72
N PRO A 120 -19.83 -8.30 18.00
CA PRO A 120 -18.89 -8.37 19.11
C PRO A 120 -18.24 -9.76 19.19
N GLY A 121 -16.94 -9.84 18.88
CA GLY A 121 -16.14 -11.05 18.97
C GLY A 121 -15.39 -11.45 17.69
N ARG A 122 -15.76 -10.88 16.54
CA ARG A 122 -15.15 -11.21 15.24
C ARG A 122 -13.94 -10.33 14.94
N ARG A 123 -12.74 -10.93 14.89
CA ARG A 123 -11.48 -10.21 14.61
C ARG A 123 -11.35 -9.92 13.11
N ARG A 124 -10.81 -8.75 12.78
CA ARG A 124 -10.54 -8.30 11.41
C ARG A 124 -9.03 -8.13 11.24
N LEU A 125 -8.47 -8.57 10.12
CA LEU A 125 -7.05 -8.42 9.79
C LEU A 125 -6.90 -8.12 8.30
N LEU A 126 -5.99 -7.21 7.99
CA LEU A 126 -5.59 -6.93 6.62
C LEU A 126 -4.19 -7.51 6.37
N VAL A 127 -4.06 -8.38 5.37
CA VAL A 127 -2.77 -8.89 4.91
C VAL A 127 -2.48 -8.26 3.56
N HIS A 128 -1.26 -7.81 3.32
CA HIS A 128 -0.90 -7.21 2.04
C HIS A 128 0.48 -7.65 1.58
N ASN A 129 0.73 -7.61 0.27
CA ASN A 129 2.09 -7.79 -0.23
C ASN A 129 2.86 -6.47 -0.31
N LEU A 130 4.18 -6.54 -0.57
CA LEU A 130 5.03 -5.35 -0.66
C LEU A 130 4.66 -4.42 -1.82
N PHE A 131 3.90 -4.88 -2.81
CA PHE A 131 3.41 -4.03 -3.90
C PHE A 131 2.10 -3.30 -3.59
N ALA A 132 1.50 -3.57 -2.42
CA ALA A 132 0.26 -2.99 -1.95
C ALA A 132 0.45 -2.30 -0.58
N MET A 133 1.50 -1.48 -0.46
CA MET A 133 1.87 -0.84 0.82
C MET A 133 0.82 0.17 1.31
N GLU A 134 -0.03 0.70 0.43
CA GLU A 134 -1.17 1.55 0.79
C GLU A 134 -2.15 0.85 1.74
N ALA A 135 -2.21 -0.48 1.69
CA ALA A 135 -3.05 -1.26 2.59
C ALA A 135 -2.67 -1.06 4.06
N PHE A 136 -1.40 -0.75 4.35
CA PHE A 136 -0.96 -0.36 5.69
C PHE A 136 -1.71 0.89 6.17
N SER A 137 -1.73 1.93 5.34
CA SER A 137 -2.42 3.20 5.65
C SER A 137 -3.93 3.02 5.70
N ILE A 138 -4.50 2.21 4.82
CA ILE A 138 -5.93 1.89 4.84
C ILE A 138 -6.30 1.12 6.13
N ALA A 139 -5.47 0.16 6.53
CA ALA A 139 -5.68 -0.57 7.78
C ALA A 139 -5.62 0.37 9.00
N GLU A 140 -4.69 1.32 9.00
CA GLU A 140 -4.61 2.39 10.01
C GLU A 140 -5.88 3.25 10.03
N ALA A 141 -6.37 3.68 8.87
CA ALA A 141 -7.61 4.46 8.74
C ALA A 141 -8.84 3.68 9.22
N LEU A 142 -8.88 2.36 9.00
CA LEU A 142 -9.94 1.48 9.47
C LEU A 142 -9.80 1.10 10.95
N GLY A 143 -8.61 1.28 11.53
CA GLY A 143 -8.29 0.82 12.89
C GLY A 143 -8.22 -0.70 13.00
N VAL A 144 -7.83 -1.38 11.92
CA VAL A 144 -7.60 -2.83 11.88
C VAL A 144 -6.09 -3.11 11.79
N PRO A 145 -5.60 -4.22 12.34
CA PRO A 145 -4.20 -4.61 12.18
C PRO A 145 -3.87 -4.90 10.72
N SER A 146 -2.62 -4.61 10.34
CA SER A 146 -2.04 -5.03 9.07
C SER A 146 -0.80 -5.89 9.26
N LEU A 147 -0.55 -6.77 8.29
CA LEU A 147 0.66 -7.58 8.20
C LEU A 147 1.10 -7.67 6.73
N ALA A 148 2.40 -7.54 6.49
CA ALA A 148 2.97 -7.68 5.16
C ALA A 148 3.47 -9.11 4.90
N VAL A 149 3.26 -9.60 3.68
CA VAL A 149 3.82 -10.87 3.18
C VAL A 149 4.55 -10.63 1.87
N SER A 150 5.64 -11.35 1.59
CA SER A 150 6.34 -11.17 0.32
C SER A 150 6.95 -12.46 -0.18
N ALA A 151 6.77 -12.72 -1.47
CA ALA A 151 7.41 -13.83 -2.17
C ALA A 151 8.77 -13.46 -2.78
N CYS A 152 9.22 -12.23 -2.57
CA CYS A 152 10.54 -11.72 -2.94
C CYS A 152 11.10 -10.88 -1.79
N LEU A 153 12.42 -10.66 -1.78
CA LEU A 153 13.03 -9.71 -0.85
C LEU A 153 12.54 -8.29 -1.16
N VAL A 154 12.75 -7.34 -0.25
CA VAL A 154 12.37 -5.94 -0.53
C VAL A 154 13.00 -5.53 -1.86
N PRO A 155 12.19 -5.17 -2.88
CA PRO A 155 12.70 -5.00 -4.25
C PRO A 155 13.74 -3.89 -4.39
N GLN A 156 13.74 -2.93 -3.45
CA GLN A 156 14.63 -1.78 -3.43
C GLN A 156 15.02 -1.44 -1.99
N ALA A 157 16.32 -1.20 -1.79
CA ALA A 157 16.81 -0.66 -0.53
C ALA A 157 16.27 0.75 -0.28
N ALA A 158 16.16 1.13 0.98
CA ALA A 158 15.85 2.50 1.34
C ALA A 158 16.85 3.48 0.69
N PRO A 159 16.38 4.64 0.19
CA PRO A 159 17.24 5.67 -0.37
C PRO A 159 18.33 6.09 0.62
N ALA A 160 19.59 6.22 0.16
CA ALA A 160 20.70 6.61 1.04
C ALA A 160 20.54 8.02 1.67
N SER A 161 19.67 8.86 1.11
CA SER A 161 19.30 10.18 1.64
C SER A 161 18.16 10.12 2.68
N LEU A 162 17.42 9.02 2.77
CA LEU A 162 16.19 8.88 3.55
C LEU A 162 16.42 9.30 5.00
N GLN A 163 17.41 8.72 5.68
CA GLN A 163 17.65 9.00 7.09
C GLN A 163 17.97 10.47 7.35
N ARG A 164 18.80 11.09 6.49
CA ARG A 164 19.17 12.51 6.59
C ARG A 164 17.94 13.41 6.40
N ARG A 165 17.11 13.11 5.39
CA ARG A 165 15.86 13.83 5.13
C ARG A 165 14.87 13.67 6.28
N PHE A 166 14.69 12.45 6.76
CA PHE A 166 13.77 12.13 7.85
C PHE A 166 14.16 12.83 9.16
N ARG A 167 15.46 12.85 9.51
CA ARG A 167 15.97 13.62 10.66
C ARG A 167 15.68 15.11 10.57
N ARG A 168 15.74 15.68 9.36
CA ARG A 168 15.48 17.10 9.13
C ARG A 168 13.99 17.45 9.24
N VAL A 169 13.12 16.62 8.67
CA VAL A 169 11.67 16.90 8.59
C VAL A 169 10.92 16.43 9.84
N HIS A 170 11.34 15.32 10.45
CA HIS A 170 10.70 14.71 11.63
C HIS A 170 11.73 14.35 12.72
N PRO A 171 12.44 15.33 13.31
CA PRO A 171 13.53 15.07 14.26
C PRO A 171 13.07 14.30 15.52
N ALA A 172 11.90 14.64 16.06
CA ALA A 172 11.36 13.98 17.25
C ALA A 172 10.98 12.51 16.99
N LEU A 173 10.35 12.23 15.84
CA LEU A 173 9.98 10.87 15.45
C LEU A 173 11.22 10.02 15.14
N HIS A 174 12.21 10.60 14.46
CA HIS A 174 13.49 9.93 14.23
C HIS A 174 14.14 9.51 15.56
N ALA A 175 14.21 10.44 16.51
CA ALA A 175 14.77 10.16 17.82
C ALA A 175 14.02 9.04 18.54
N ALA A 176 12.68 9.00 18.47
CA ALA A 176 11.88 7.92 19.05
C ALA A 176 12.18 6.56 18.40
N LEU A 177 12.18 6.49 17.06
CA LEU A 177 12.43 5.26 16.30
C LEU A 177 13.85 4.69 16.49
N THR A 178 14.80 5.55 16.86
CA THR A 178 16.21 5.17 17.04
C THR A 178 16.57 4.83 18.48
N ARG A 179 15.61 4.88 19.42
CA ARG A 179 15.86 4.47 20.81
C ARG A 179 16.28 3.01 20.90
N PRO A 180 17.09 2.62 21.90
CA PRO A 180 17.45 1.23 22.14
C PRO A 180 16.22 0.34 22.34
N GLU A 181 16.33 -0.93 21.93
CA GLU A 181 15.24 -1.91 22.05
C GLU A 181 14.81 -2.14 23.51
N GLN A 182 15.77 -2.05 24.43
CA GLN A 182 15.58 -2.18 25.88
C GLN A 182 14.58 -1.17 26.48
N GLU A 183 14.38 -0.03 25.81
CA GLU A 183 13.44 1.01 26.24
C GLU A 183 11.99 0.78 25.75
N GLY A 184 11.75 -0.29 24.98
CA GLY A 184 10.42 -0.61 24.44
C GLY A 184 10.41 -1.87 23.55
N PRO A 185 10.47 -3.08 24.13
CA PRO A 185 10.57 -4.31 23.35
C PRO A 185 9.34 -4.51 22.44
N GLY A 186 9.57 -4.89 21.18
CA GLY A 186 8.51 -5.16 20.19
C GLY A 186 7.85 -3.94 19.56
N LEU A 187 8.29 -2.71 19.87
CA LEU A 187 7.84 -1.48 19.20
C LEU A 187 8.52 -1.29 17.85
N VAL A 188 7.86 -0.55 16.93
CA VAL A 188 8.45 -0.17 15.64
C VAL A 188 9.74 0.65 15.82
N ARG A 189 10.76 0.36 15.01
CA ARG A 189 12.09 0.97 15.07
C ARG A 189 12.54 1.52 13.72
N TRP A 190 13.63 2.28 13.77
CA TRP A 190 14.29 2.78 12.56
C TRP A 190 14.71 1.64 11.62
N ALA A 191 15.12 0.49 12.17
CA ALA A 191 15.45 -0.68 11.38
C ALA A 191 14.25 -1.20 10.55
N ASP A 192 13.02 -1.13 11.08
CA ASP A 192 11.81 -1.50 10.33
C ASP A 192 11.55 -0.52 9.17
N VAL A 193 11.75 0.78 9.44
CA VAL A 193 11.65 1.85 8.44
C VAL A 193 12.65 1.65 7.32
N GLU A 194 13.92 1.49 7.67
CA GLU A 194 15.01 1.30 6.72
C GLU A 194 14.86 0.00 5.92
N HIS A 195 14.38 -1.07 6.56
CA HIS A 195 14.22 -2.35 5.89
C HIS A 195 13.08 -2.35 4.87
N TRP A 196 11.87 -1.92 5.26
CA TRP A 196 10.70 -2.12 4.39
C TRP A 196 9.55 -1.09 4.54
N LEU A 197 9.47 -0.31 5.62
CA LEU A 197 8.40 0.70 5.77
C LEU A 197 8.72 2.04 5.11
N TRP A 198 9.93 2.25 4.59
CA TRP A 198 10.34 3.51 3.96
C TRP A 198 9.39 4.04 2.87
N PRO A 199 8.69 3.22 2.05
CA PRO A 199 7.79 3.76 1.02
C PRO A 199 6.65 4.59 1.60
N LEU A 200 6.23 4.29 2.84
CA LEU A 200 5.17 5.02 3.55
C LEU A 200 5.53 6.48 3.85
N PHE A 201 6.82 6.83 3.75
CA PHE A 201 7.35 8.17 4.04
C PHE A 201 7.77 8.93 2.77
N SER A 202 7.35 8.46 1.59
CA SER A 202 7.44 9.22 0.35
C SER A 202 6.45 10.41 0.36
N ASN A 203 6.76 11.48 -0.36
CA ASN A 203 5.87 12.65 -0.46
C ASN A 203 4.47 12.25 -0.94
N ALA A 204 4.40 11.49 -2.04
CA ALA A 204 3.13 11.00 -2.59
C ALA A 204 2.31 10.21 -1.56
N SER A 205 2.94 9.32 -0.79
CA SER A 205 2.25 8.54 0.26
C SER A 205 1.76 9.43 1.40
N CYS A 206 2.58 10.39 1.86
CA CYS A 206 2.20 11.32 2.91
C CYS A 206 1.04 12.24 2.48
N THR A 207 1.13 12.83 1.29
CA THR A 207 0.08 13.68 0.71
C THR A 207 -1.23 12.90 0.57
N TRP A 208 -1.18 11.71 -0.02
CA TRP A 208 -2.37 10.88 -0.18
C TRP A 208 -3.00 10.48 1.16
N ARG A 209 -2.18 10.08 2.15
CA ARG A 209 -2.66 9.77 3.52
C ARG A 209 -3.40 10.95 4.13
N GLN A 210 -2.86 12.16 3.97
CA GLN A 210 -3.46 13.38 4.49
C GLN A 210 -4.76 13.74 3.76
N GLU A 211 -4.76 13.72 2.43
CA GLU A 211 -5.87 14.21 1.61
C GLU A 211 -7.03 13.22 1.43
N ARG A 212 -6.76 11.91 1.53
CA ARG A 212 -7.73 10.84 1.24
C ARG A 212 -8.12 10.02 2.45
N LEU A 213 -7.25 9.90 3.45
CA LEU A 213 -7.52 9.12 4.67
C LEU A 213 -7.60 9.99 5.93
N SER A 214 -7.35 11.30 5.82
CA SER A 214 -7.23 12.21 6.97
C SER A 214 -6.22 11.71 8.01
N LEU A 215 -5.16 11.03 7.54
CA LEU A 215 -4.08 10.51 8.37
C LEU A 215 -2.83 11.38 8.25
N GLY A 216 -2.15 11.61 9.37
CA GLY A 216 -0.83 12.23 9.37
C GLY A 216 0.30 11.28 8.93
N VAL A 217 1.53 11.75 9.10
CA VAL A 217 2.75 10.94 8.91
C VAL A 217 2.68 9.69 9.81
N PRO A 218 3.01 8.49 9.31
CA PRO A 218 3.00 7.28 10.11
C PRO A 218 3.77 7.47 11.43
N PHE A 219 3.19 7.00 12.53
CA PHE A 219 3.80 7.00 13.87
C PHE A 219 4.04 8.38 14.52
N ALA A 220 3.54 9.48 13.93
CA ALA A 220 3.78 10.83 14.45
C ALA A 220 3.14 11.14 15.83
N GLY A 221 2.30 10.24 16.37
CA GLY A 221 1.54 10.43 17.63
C GLY A 221 2.32 10.26 18.93
N GLY A 222 3.65 10.34 18.93
CA GLY A 222 4.51 10.35 20.13
C GLY A 222 4.72 8.99 20.83
N VAL A 223 3.75 8.09 20.79
CA VAL A 223 3.87 6.69 21.26
C VAL A 223 4.01 5.77 20.07
N LEU A 224 5.11 5.03 20.01
CA LEU A 224 5.37 4.07 18.92
C LEU A 224 4.46 2.84 19.07
N PRO A 225 3.79 2.37 18.00
CA PRO A 225 3.02 1.14 18.03
C PRO A 225 3.92 -0.10 18.01
N PRO A 226 3.36 -1.30 18.24
CA PRO A 226 4.04 -2.56 17.93
C PRO A 226 4.56 -2.58 16.49
N ALA A 227 5.73 -3.18 16.28
CA ALA A 227 6.32 -3.29 14.95
C ALA A 227 5.40 -4.11 14.02
N PRO A 228 5.00 -3.58 12.85
CA PRO A 228 4.26 -4.37 11.88
C PRO A 228 5.13 -5.51 11.38
N ARG A 229 4.54 -6.69 11.20
CA ARG A 229 5.29 -7.89 10.78
C ARG A 229 5.42 -7.93 9.27
N LEU A 230 6.59 -8.36 8.79
CA LEU A 230 6.84 -8.75 7.41
C LEU A 230 7.20 -10.24 7.37
N LEU A 231 6.45 -11.02 6.61
CA LEU A 231 6.70 -12.45 6.42
C LEU A 231 7.22 -12.72 5.02
N TYR A 232 8.46 -13.15 4.92
CA TYR A 232 9.00 -13.67 3.67
C TYR A 232 8.52 -15.09 3.43
N LEU A 233 7.75 -15.27 2.35
CA LEU A 233 7.32 -16.55 1.80
C LEU A 233 8.41 -17.14 0.89
N LEU A 234 9.65 -17.09 1.37
CA LEU A 234 10.87 -17.53 0.70
C LEU A 234 11.47 -18.73 1.45
N SER A 235 12.14 -19.60 0.71
CA SER A 235 12.77 -20.79 1.29
C SER A 235 14.06 -20.46 2.06
N PRO A 236 14.23 -20.97 3.29
CA PRO A 236 15.50 -21.01 4.03
C PRO A 236 16.67 -21.68 3.28
N CYS A 237 16.37 -22.52 2.29
CA CYS A 237 17.38 -23.17 1.45
C CYS A 237 17.96 -22.21 0.41
N LEU A 238 17.26 -21.11 0.12
CA LEU A 238 17.63 -20.09 -0.86
C LEU A 238 18.15 -18.82 -0.18
N THR A 239 17.57 -18.42 0.94
CA THR A 239 17.99 -17.23 1.70
C THR A 239 17.92 -17.53 3.18
N GLN A 240 18.68 -16.81 4.01
CA GLN A 240 18.65 -16.96 5.47
C GLN A 240 18.22 -15.65 6.11
N GLU A 241 17.68 -15.71 7.34
CA GLU A 241 17.45 -14.50 8.12
C GLU A 241 18.80 -13.83 8.39
N LEU A 242 18.95 -12.59 7.90
CA LEU A 242 20.20 -11.86 8.01
C LEU A 242 20.21 -11.07 9.33
N SER A 243 21.39 -10.90 9.93
CA SER A 243 21.54 -10.26 11.24
C SER A 243 21.06 -8.81 11.29
N TYR A 244 20.98 -8.14 10.13
CA TYR A 244 20.48 -6.77 10.03
C TYR A 244 18.94 -6.69 9.89
N TRP A 245 18.25 -7.83 9.72
CA TRP A 245 16.79 -7.83 9.62
C TRP A 245 16.18 -7.47 10.98
N PRO A 246 15.15 -6.60 11.00
CA PRO A 246 14.41 -6.32 12.22
C PRO A 246 13.76 -7.58 12.79
N ALA A 247 13.59 -7.67 14.11
CA ALA A 247 12.96 -8.81 14.77
C ALA A 247 11.51 -9.06 14.33
N SER A 248 10.85 -8.03 13.78
CA SER A 248 9.49 -8.08 13.19
C SER A 248 9.43 -8.84 11.85
N VAL A 249 10.59 -9.08 11.23
CA VAL A 249 10.74 -9.76 9.94
C VAL A 249 11.00 -11.24 10.16
N LYS A 250 10.27 -12.10 9.44
CA LYS A 250 10.41 -13.56 9.55
C LYS A 250 10.42 -14.25 8.22
N LEU A 251 11.28 -15.27 8.11
CA LEU A 251 11.31 -16.19 6.99
C LEU A 251 10.42 -17.39 7.29
N CYS A 252 9.40 -17.62 6.46
CA CYS A 252 8.37 -18.63 6.72
C CYS A 252 8.57 -19.93 5.94
N GLY A 253 9.46 -19.97 4.94
CA GLY A 253 9.45 -21.02 3.92
C GLY A 253 8.64 -20.59 2.70
N HIS A 254 8.77 -21.33 1.60
CA HIS A 254 8.02 -20.98 0.40
C HIS A 254 6.52 -21.29 0.50
N ALA A 255 5.71 -20.50 -0.21
CA ALA A 255 4.25 -20.67 -0.25
C ALA A 255 3.70 -21.13 -1.61
N LEU A 256 4.55 -21.60 -2.53
CA LEU A 256 4.09 -22.27 -3.76
C LEU A 256 3.62 -23.71 -3.49
N GLU A 257 2.58 -24.14 -4.20
CA GLU A 257 2.09 -25.52 -4.15
C GLU A 257 3.11 -26.49 -4.74
N GLN A 258 3.13 -27.72 -4.23
CA GLN A 258 4.04 -28.75 -4.73
C GLN A 258 3.68 -29.16 -6.15
N VAL A 259 4.69 -29.21 -7.03
CA VAL A 259 4.54 -29.85 -8.34
C VAL A 259 4.69 -31.36 -8.13
N ASP A 260 3.57 -32.05 -8.19
CA ASP A 260 3.50 -33.50 -8.00
C ASP A 260 4.04 -34.22 -9.25
N VAL A 261 5.37 -34.33 -9.36
CA VAL A 261 6.05 -35.05 -10.44
C VAL A 261 5.92 -36.55 -10.18
N ARG A 262 4.71 -37.12 -10.33
CA ARG A 262 4.61 -38.56 -10.57
C ARG A 262 5.28 -38.83 -11.93
N PRO A 263 6.15 -39.83 -12.07
CA PRO A 263 6.63 -40.23 -13.37
C PRO A 263 5.42 -40.71 -14.18
N SER A 264 4.88 -39.86 -15.05
CA SER A 264 3.84 -40.29 -15.97
C SER A 264 4.43 -41.35 -16.88
N ALA A 265 3.70 -42.45 -17.06
CA ALA A 265 3.95 -43.33 -18.18
C ALA A 265 3.75 -42.49 -19.46
N GLN A 266 4.84 -42.27 -20.19
CA GLN A 266 5.01 -41.76 -21.56
C GLN A 266 3.99 -40.75 -22.13
N PRO A 267 4.44 -39.68 -22.82
CA PRO A 267 3.56 -38.92 -23.70
C PRO A 267 3.39 -39.71 -25.02
N GLU A 268 2.44 -40.65 -25.07
CA GLU A 268 1.97 -41.19 -26.34
C GLU A 268 0.64 -40.52 -26.73
N ALA A 269 0.67 -39.86 -27.88
CA ALA A 269 -0.47 -39.45 -28.73
C ALA A 269 -1.56 -38.54 -28.14
N ARG A 270 -1.39 -37.22 -28.34
CA ARG A 270 -2.49 -36.33 -28.78
C ARG A 270 -2.09 -35.60 -30.06
N LEU A 271 -1.89 -36.37 -31.11
CA LEU A 271 -2.03 -35.93 -32.50
C LEU A 271 -3.35 -36.51 -32.98
N ALA A 272 -4.40 -35.68 -33.00
CA ALA A 272 -5.60 -35.96 -33.78
C ALA A 272 -6.13 -34.62 -34.27
N HIS A 273 -5.85 -34.36 -35.55
CA HIS A 273 -6.62 -33.43 -36.38
C HIS A 273 -8.10 -33.83 -36.32
N GLU A 274 -8.98 -32.88 -35.97
CA GLU A 274 -10.39 -32.98 -36.33
C GLU A 274 -10.50 -32.74 -37.85
N GLY A 275 -10.51 -33.85 -38.59
CA GLY A 275 -10.81 -33.93 -40.01
C GLY A 275 -11.72 -35.13 -40.24
N ALA A 276 -12.81 -34.90 -40.94
CA ALA A 276 -13.98 -35.76 -41.05
C ALA A 276 -13.79 -37.14 -41.71
N GLN A 277 -14.71 -38.05 -41.34
CA GLN A 277 -15.33 -39.13 -42.14
C GLN A 277 -14.73 -40.57 -42.24
N LEU A 278 -15.61 -41.51 -41.84
CA LEU A 278 -16.03 -42.78 -42.47
C LEU A 278 -15.05 -43.99 -42.55
N GLY A 279 -15.36 -45.01 -41.73
CA GLY A 279 -15.58 -46.40 -42.17
C GLY A 279 -14.39 -47.36 -42.34
N GLY A 280 -14.51 -48.57 -41.76
CA GLY A 280 -13.91 -49.78 -42.36
C GLY A 280 -12.79 -50.49 -41.59
N THR A 281 -13.19 -51.48 -40.79
CA THR A 281 -12.59 -52.79 -40.49
C THR A 281 -11.17 -53.18 -40.96
N ALA A 282 -10.45 -53.82 -40.01
CA ALA A 282 -9.69 -55.08 -40.11
C ALA A 282 -8.14 -55.06 -40.13
N ALA A 283 -7.60 -55.73 -39.10
CA ALA A 283 -6.52 -56.73 -39.05
C ALA A 283 -5.06 -56.37 -39.41
N ALA A 284 -4.18 -56.62 -38.43
CA ALA A 284 -2.72 -56.76 -38.53
C ALA A 284 -2.30 -58.03 -39.30
N PRO A 285 -1.00 -58.25 -39.66
CA PRO A 285 0.00 -58.65 -38.67
C PRO A 285 1.45 -58.20 -38.90
N ALA A 286 2.26 -58.49 -37.87
CA ALA A 286 3.66 -58.18 -37.60
C ALA A 286 4.72 -58.86 -38.50
N CYS A 287 5.94 -58.31 -38.51
CA CYS A 287 7.18 -59.10 -38.36
C CYS A 287 8.43 -58.26 -38.03
N SER A 288 9.38 -58.95 -37.41
CA SER A 288 10.49 -58.55 -36.53
C SER A 288 11.81 -58.11 -37.23
N PRO A 289 12.84 -57.65 -36.48
CA PRO A 289 14.01 -56.90 -36.96
C PRO A 289 15.32 -57.72 -37.00
N PRO A 290 16.44 -57.09 -37.44
CA PRO A 290 17.77 -57.37 -36.84
C PRO A 290 18.59 -56.08 -36.59
N GLN A 291 19.16 -55.89 -35.39
CA GLN A 291 20.56 -56.18 -34.96
C GLN A 291 21.64 -55.12 -35.31
N ALA A 292 22.02 -54.40 -34.25
CA ALA A 292 23.35 -53.96 -33.76
C ALA A 292 24.64 -54.00 -34.62
N SER A 293 25.43 -52.91 -34.51
CA SER A 293 26.86 -52.86 -34.11
C SER A 293 27.23 -51.37 -33.91
N SER A 294 27.80 -50.83 -32.81
CA SER A 294 29.01 -51.06 -31.98
C SER A 294 30.34 -50.60 -32.61
N ALA A 295 30.90 -49.48 -32.11
CA ALA A 295 32.34 -49.16 -31.93
C ALA A 295 32.46 -47.74 -31.31
N GLU A 296 32.87 -47.57 -30.04
CA GLU A 296 34.25 -47.34 -29.55
C GLU A 296 34.90 -46.01 -30.04
N LEU A 297 35.02 -44.98 -29.19
CA LEU A 297 36.06 -44.67 -28.17
C LEU A 297 37.34 -44.05 -28.74
N ALA A 298 37.60 -42.77 -28.40
CA ALA A 298 38.95 -42.28 -28.10
C ALA A 298 38.91 -40.92 -27.36
N LYS A 299 39.67 -40.85 -26.27
CA LYS A 299 39.94 -39.68 -25.41
C LYS A 299 41.09 -38.86 -25.97
N THR A 300 41.13 -37.56 -25.67
CA THR A 300 42.35 -36.84 -25.23
C THR A 300 41.99 -35.51 -24.57
N ASP A 301 42.71 -35.21 -23.50
CA ASP A 301 42.78 -34.00 -22.66
C ASP A 301 44.28 -33.58 -22.67
N PRO A 302 44.80 -32.54 -21.99
CA PRO A 302 44.27 -31.24 -21.54
C PRO A 302 45.21 -30.06 -21.95
N GLY A 303 44.89 -28.82 -21.56
CA GLY A 303 45.87 -27.71 -21.60
C GLY A 303 45.38 -26.41 -20.94
N ALA A 304 46.05 -25.99 -19.87
CA ALA A 304 45.79 -24.80 -19.06
C ALA A 304 46.84 -23.70 -19.29
N ALA A 305 46.45 -22.41 -19.19
CA ALA A 305 47.28 -21.22 -18.89
C ALA A 305 46.38 -19.95 -18.90
N THR A 306 46.00 -19.34 -17.77
CA THR A 306 46.66 -18.24 -16.97
C THR A 306 46.48 -16.78 -17.45
N SER A 307 45.70 -16.04 -16.65
CA SER A 307 45.93 -14.70 -16.02
C SER A 307 45.81 -13.37 -16.79
N ARG A 308 44.98 -12.46 -16.22
CA ARG A 308 45.16 -11.00 -15.86
C ARG A 308 43.77 -10.32 -15.81
N SER A 309 43.11 -10.11 -14.66
CA SER A 309 43.26 -9.10 -13.58
C SER A 309 42.93 -7.63 -13.96
N CYS A 310 41.87 -7.07 -13.35
CA CYS A 310 41.66 -5.68 -12.85
C CYS A 310 40.20 -5.57 -12.33
N ILE A 311 39.91 -5.86 -11.05
CA ILE A 311 39.72 -4.96 -9.88
C ILE A 311 38.57 -3.93 -10.02
N SER A 312 37.49 -4.14 -9.25
CA SER A 312 36.93 -3.11 -8.36
C SER A 312 36.22 -3.77 -7.15
N HIS A 313 36.71 -3.47 -5.94
CA HIS A 313 36.13 -3.78 -4.63
C HIS A 313 34.65 -3.36 -4.54
N THR A 314 33.76 -4.06 -3.82
CA THR A 314 33.68 -4.09 -2.35
C THR A 314 32.62 -5.12 -1.91
N VAL A 315 32.98 -6.16 -1.14
CA VAL A 315 32.31 -6.73 0.05
C VAL A 315 33.21 -7.87 0.56
N GLU A 316 34.09 -7.58 1.51
CA GLU A 316 34.76 -8.61 2.31
C GLU A 316 34.93 -8.07 3.73
N THR A 317 34.00 -8.41 4.63
CA THR A 317 34.29 -8.58 6.06
C THR A 317 33.16 -9.43 6.66
N VAL A 318 33.52 -10.33 7.58
CA VAL A 318 32.69 -11.30 8.32
C VAL A 318 32.55 -12.69 7.68
N LEU A 319 33.69 -13.35 7.42
CA LEU A 319 33.80 -14.82 7.55
C LEU A 319 35.26 -15.17 7.92
N ASN A 320 35.64 -14.93 9.17
CA ASN A 320 36.81 -15.60 9.77
C ASN A 320 36.71 -15.58 11.29
N SER A 321 35.87 -16.45 11.83
CA SER A 321 36.03 -17.00 13.18
C SER A 321 35.07 -18.16 13.39
N ALA A 322 35.53 -19.40 13.19
CA ALA A 322 35.21 -20.58 14.01
C ALA A 322 35.74 -21.86 13.34
N SER A 323 37.05 -22.10 13.48
CA SER A 323 37.56 -23.45 13.59
C SER A 323 37.55 -23.84 15.07
N SER A 324 36.69 -24.79 15.47
CA SER A 324 36.91 -25.81 16.51
C SER A 324 35.60 -26.22 17.17
N ALA A 325 35.12 -27.43 16.89
CA ALA A 325 34.58 -28.37 17.89
C ALA A 325 34.15 -29.66 17.19
N ALA A 326 34.71 -30.77 17.66
CA ALA A 326 34.44 -32.11 17.19
C ALA A 326 32.99 -32.55 17.51
N HIS A 327 32.34 -33.23 16.57
CA HIS A 327 31.12 -34.02 16.80
C HIS A 327 31.51 -35.45 17.22
N PRO A 328 30.92 -36.02 18.29
CA PRO A 328 30.98 -37.45 18.52
C PRO A 328 29.75 -38.18 17.95
N ALA A 329 30.08 -39.35 17.41
CA ALA A 329 29.34 -40.54 17.03
C ALA A 329 27.85 -40.72 17.46
N CYS A 330 27.06 -41.13 16.47
CA CYS A 330 26.31 -42.40 16.38
C CYS A 330 25.90 -43.09 17.69
N GLU A 331 24.58 -43.23 17.92
CA GLU A 331 24.03 -44.42 18.56
C GLU A 331 22.65 -44.80 18.01
N SER A 332 22.59 -46.03 17.53
CA SER A 332 21.44 -46.73 16.97
C SER A 332 20.43 -47.15 18.04
N ARG A 333 19.12 -47.03 17.75
CA ARG A 333 18.09 -47.86 18.40
C ARG A 333 17.16 -48.50 17.38
N LYS A 334 17.39 -49.80 17.15
CA LYS A 334 16.46 -50.76 16.57
C LYS A 334 15.19 -50.83 17.45
N ARG A 335 14.02 -50.79 16.82
CA ARG A 335 12.82 -51.47 17.34
C ARG A 335 12.13 -52.21 16.19
N GLN A 336 12.15 -53.54 16.31
CA GLN A 336 11.26 -54.45 15.61
C GLN A 336 9.84 -54.27 16.16
N ALA A 337 8.85 -54.29 15.27
CA ALA A 337 7.50 -54.76 15.59
C ALA A 337 6.98 -55.53 14.37
N ALA A 338 6.57 -56.77 14.63
CA ALA A 338 6.21 -57.78 13.66
C ALA A 338 4.72 -57.72 13.30
N GLY A 339 4.42 -58.13 12.06
CA GLY A 339 3.29 -59.00 11.73
C GLY A 339 1.95 -58.35 11.40
N LYS A 340 1.56 -58.41 10.12
CA LYS A 340 0.45 -59.25 9.63
C LYS A 340 0.37 -59.18 8.10
N ALA A 341 0.34 -60.35 7.46
CA ALA A 341 0.13 -60.55 6.04
C ALA A 341 -1.15 -61.36 5.83
N VAL A 342 -1.96 -61.03 4.82
CA VAL A 342 -2.86 -61.93 4.05
C VAL A 342 -3.27 -61.22 2.72
N PRO A 343 -3.83 -61.88 1.66
CA PRO A 343 -3.08 -62.32 0.46
C PRO A 343 -3.77 -62.00 -0.91
N GLY A 344 -3.09 -62.33 -2.03
CA GLY A 344 -3.66 -62.45 -3.40
C GLY A 344 -3.83 -61.12 -4.15
N ASP A 345 -3.59 -60.98 -5.46
CA ASP A 345 -3.82 -61.93 -6.56
C ASP A 345 -2.90 -61.61 -7.76
N MET A 346 -2.81 -62.59 -8.68
CA MET A 346 -1.95 -62.68 -9.86
C MET A 346 -2.17 -61.60 -10.92
N ARG A 347 -1.09 -61.25 -11.66
CA ARG A 347 -1.00 -61.37 -13.13
C ARG A 347 0.38 -61.00 -13.69
N GLU A 348 0.76 -61.77 -14.70
CA GLU A 348 1.98 -61.72 -15.49
C GLU A 348 2.17 -60.42 -16.31
N GLU A 349 3.34 -60.37 -16.97
CA GLU A 349 3.74 -59.53 -18.10
C GLU A 349 4.25 -58.11 -17.76
N CYS A 350 5.35 -57.59 -18.33
CA CYS A 350 6.05 -57.90 -19.57
C CYS A 350 7.51 -57.43 -19.45
N LYS A 351 8.48 -58.27 -19.82
CA LYS A 351 9.89 -57.90 -19.99
C LYS A 351 10.09 -57.35 -21.42
N GLY A 352 10.19 -56.03 -21.55
CA GLY A 352 10.69 -55.34 -22.74
C GLY A 352 11.59 -54.17 -22.33
N PRO A 353 12.62 -53.80 -23.12
CA PRO A 353 13.52 -52.72 -22.74
C PRO A 353 12.77 -51.39 -22.86
N ARG A 354 12.28 -50.86 -21.74
CA ARG A 354 11.91 -49.44 -21.66
C ARG A 354 13.20 -48.63 -21.73
N LEU A 355 13.58 -48.19 -22.93
CA LEU A 355 14.46 -47.05 -23.10
C LEU A 355 13.74 -45.86 -22.45
N LYS A 356 14.04 -45.58 -21.18
CA LYS A 356 13.59 -44.36 -20.50
C LYS A 356 14.25 -43.21 -21.25
N ALA A 357 13.48 -42.45 -22.03
CA ALA A 357 13.93 -41.16 -22.55
C ALA A 357 14.60 -40.40 -21.40
N GLN A 358 15.84 -39.96 -21.58
CA GLN A 358 16.51 -39.20 -20.54
C GLN A 358 15.86 -37.82 -20.50
N ARG A 359 15.73 -37.21 -19.32
CA ARG A 359 15.13 -35.87 -19.17
C ARG A 359 15.88 -34.79 -19.99
N THR A 360 17.06 -35.11 -20.51
CA THR A 360 17.86 -34.30 -21.45
C THR A 360 17.25 -34.20 -22.85
N ASP A 361 16.38 -35.14 -23.22
CA ASP A 361 15.72 -35.21 -24.54
C ASP A 361 14.41 -34.39 -24.57
N TRP A 362 14.07 -33.73 -23.45
CA TRP A 362 12.89 -32.91 -23.30
C TRP A 362 13.16 -31.44 -23.67
N PRO A 363 12.14 -30.72 -24.17
CA PRO A 363 12.31 -29.32 -24.54
C PRO A 363 12.71 -28.45 -23.35
N VAL A 364 13.34 -27.32 -23.66
CA VAL A 364 13.61 -26.23 -22.73
C VAL A 364 12.33 -25.43 -22.54
N LEU A 365 11.97 -25.09 -21.31
CA LEU A 365 10.89 -24.13 -21.06
C LEU A 365 11.46 -22.71 -21.06
N ILE A 366 10.86 -21.80 -21.82
CA ILE A 366 11.28 -20.39 -21.86
C ILE A 366 10.12 -19.53 -21.33
N ASP A 367 10.37 -18.75 -20.28
CA ASP A 367 9.37 -17.86 -19.68
C ASP A 367 9.92 -16.46 -19.39
N PHE A 368 9.42 -15.50 -20.17
CA PHE A 368 9.67 -14.07 -20.02
C PHE A 368 8.37 -13.26 -20.01
N GLY A 369 7.21 -13.93 -19.94
CA GLY A 369 5.91 -13.33 -20.24
C GLY A 369 5.60 -12.12 -19.37
N SER A 370 5.85 -12.20 -18.07
CA SER A 370 5.59 -11.08 -17.14
C SER A 370 6.50 -9.87 -17.38
N VAL A 371 7.79 -10.09 -17.68
CA VAL A 371 8.76 -9.01 -17.91
C VAL A 371 8.53 -8.34 -19.27
N GLY A 372 8.07 -9.12 -20.27
CA GLY A 372 7.64 -8.60 -21.56
C GLY A 372 6.41 -7.70 -21.46
N CYS A 373 5.41 -8.07 -20.65
CA CYS A 373 4.24 -7.23 -20.38
C CYS A 373 4.59 -5.87 -19.74
N MET A 374 5.71 -5.79 -19.01
CA MET A 374 6.22 -4.56 -18.41
C MET A 374 7.01 -3.68 -19.40
N GLY A 375 7.22 -4.14 -20.64
CA GLY A 375 7.95 -3.40 -21.67
C GLY A 375 9.48 -3.46 -21.53
N LEU A 376 10.01 -4.36 -20.71
CA LEU A 376 11.44 -4.40 -20.37
C LEU A 376 12.30 -5.18 -21.38
N LEU A 377 11.70 -5.79 -22.40
CA LEU A 377 12.38 -6.65 -23.39
C LEU A 377 12.49 -6.04 -24.79
N GLY A 378 12.17 -4.75 -24.93
CA GLY A 378 12.24 -4.05 -26.21
C GLY A 378 11.29 -4.64 -27.25
N SER A 379 11.78 -4.86 -28.48
CA SER A 379 10.98 -5.39 -29.59
C SER A 379 10.73 -6.89 -29.44
N ALA A 380 9.46 -7.28 -29.44
CA ALA A 380 9.04 -8.69 -29.33
C ALA A 380 9.58 -9.56 -30.47
N SER A 381 9.58 -9.06 -31.71
CA SER A 381 10.11 -9.79 -32.87
C SER A 381 11.64 -9.94 -32.79
N ALA A 382 12.35 -8.90 -32.34
CA ALA A 382 13.80 -8.98 -32.15
C ALA A 382 14.17 -9.97 -31.03
N PHE A 383 13.41 -9.97 -29.93
CA PHE A 383 13.54 -10.93 -28.84
C PHE A 383 13.28 -12.37 -29.32
N LEU A 384 12.19 -12.59 -30.06
CA LEU A 384 11.83 -13.90 -30.63
C LEU A 384 12.94 -14.45 -31.53
N LYS A 385 13.47 -13.62 -32.44
CA LYS A 385 14.57 -14.00 -33.34
C LYS A 385 15.84 -14.39 -32.58
N ARG A 386 16.23 -13.62 -31.55
CA ARG A 386 17.37 -13.96 -30.69
C ARG A 386 17.20 -15.32 -30.01
N LEU A 387 15.98 -15.65 -29.55
CA LEU A 387 15.69 -16.95 -28.94
C LEU A 387 15.81 -18.10 -29.97
N GLN A 388 15.26 -17.93 -31.17
CA GLN A 388 15.34 -18.94 -32.23
C GLN A 388 16.79 -19.23 -32.60
N THR A 389 17.58 -18.19 -32.88
CA THR A 389 19.01 -18.35 -33.18
C THR A 389 19.77 -19.00 -32.03
N ALA A 390 19.46 -18.66 -30.77
CA ALA A 390 20.08 -19.30 -29.62
C ALA A 390 19.76 -20.81 -29.54
N LEU A 391 18.53 -21.20 -29.87
CA LEU A 391 18.08 -22.60 -29.86
C LEU A 391 18.68 -23.41 -31.00
N GLU A 392 18.78 -22.82 -32.20
CA GLU A 392 19.49 -23.40 -33.34
C GLU A 392 20.95 -23.65 -33.01
N LEU A 393 21.63 -22.62 -32.49
CA LEU A 393 23.01 -22.76 -32.03
C LEU A 393 23.08 -23.85 -30.97
N ALA A 394 22.24 -23.81 -29.93
CA ALA A 394 22.29 -24.81 -28.86
C ALA A 394 21.95 -26.24 -29.32
N GLY A 395 21.23 -26.41 -30.43
CA GLY A 395 20.70 -27.70 -30.88
C GLY A 395 19.54 -28.20 -30.02
N LEU A 396 18.80 -27.30 -29.38
CA LEU A 396 17.73 -27.62 -28.42
C LEU A 396 16.35 -27.27 -28.98
N GLU A 397 15.33 -27.96 -28.52
CA GLU A 397 13.93 -27.61 -28.74
C GLU A 397 13.39 -26.88 -27.51
N ALA A 398 12.41 -26.00 -27.70
CA ALA A 398 11.83 -25.23 -26.60
C ALA A 398 10.32 -25.01 -26.71
N LEU A 399 9.70 -24.88 -25.54
CA LEU A 399 8.35 -24.37 -25.33
C LEU A 399 8.47 -22.92 -24.86
N LEU A 400 7.90 -21.97 -25.61
CA LEU A 400 7.90 -20.56 -25.26
C LEU A 400 6.56 -20.16 -24.61
N LEU A 401 6.60 -19.85 -23.32
CA LEU A 401 5.43 -19.31 -22.64
C LEU A 401 5.28 -17.82 -22.99
N THR A 402 4.28 -17.50 -23.80
CA THR A 402 4.02 -16.10 -24.22
C THR A 402 3.22 -15.32 -23.17
N GLY A 403 2.57 -16.02 -22.23
CA GLY A 403 1.80 -15.41 -21.14
C GLY A 403 0.76 -14.42 -21.66
N GLN A 404 0.70 -13.22 -21.06
CA GLN A 404 -0.16 -12.11 -21.50
C GLN A 404 0.56 -11.11 -22.42
N TRP A 405 1.77 -11.40 -22.89
CA TRP A 405 2.55 -10.47 -23.70
C TRP A 405 2.05 -10.45 -25.15
N LYS A 406 1.03 -9.61 -25.41
CA LYS A 406 0.33 -9.55 -26.71
C LYS A 406 1.26 -9.32 -27.90
N ALA A 407 2.28 -8.48 -27.74
CA ALA A 407 3.25 -8.22 -28.82
C ALA A 407 4.08 -9.47 -29.17
N LEU A 408 4.42 -10.31 -28.18
CA LEU A 408 5.09 -11.58 -28.44
C LEU A 408 4.14 -12.61 -29.06
N GLN A 409 2.87 -12.64 -28.63
CA GLN A 409 1.85 -13.49 -29.25
C GLN A 409 1.68 -13.15 -30.73
N ALA A 410 1.63 -11.85 -31.07
CA ALA A 410 1.56 -11.36 -32.44
C ALA A 410 2.81 -11.73 -33.25
N ALA A 411 4.01 -11.49 -32.71
CA ALA A 411 5.26 -11.88 -33.37
C ALA A 411 5.34 -13.39 -33.65
N CYS A 412 4.91 -14.23 -32.70
CA CYS A 412 4.84 -15.67 -32.92
C CYS A 412 3.82 -16.08 -33.99
N ALA A 413 2.70 -15.36 -34.12
CA ALA A 413 1.69 -15.63 -35.13
C ALA A 413 2.15 -15.19 -36.53
N GLU A 414 2.87 -14.07 -36.64
CA GLU A 414 3.42 -13.55 -37.90
C GLU A 414 4.53 -14.46 -38.46
N GLU A 415 5.30 -15.14 -37.61
CA GLU A 415 6.35 -16.08 -38.05
C GLU A 415 5.86 -17.52 -38.25
N GLY A 416 4.59 -17.82 -37.92
CA GLY A 416 3.99 -19.16 -37.88
C GLY A 416 3.87 -19.93 -39.19
N GLU A 417 4.47 -19.46 -40.29
CA GLU A 417 4.50 -20.11 -41.61
C GLU A 417 5.94 -20.38 -42.12
N SER A 418 6.99 -20.08 -41.36
CA SER A 418 8.39 -20.30 -41.78
C SER A 418 8.94 -21.66 -41.33
N PRO A 419 9.64 -22.43 -42.20
CA PRO A 419 10.30 -23.70 -41.84
C PRO A 419 11.42 -23.56 -40.78
N ASP A 420 11.91 -22.35 -40.51
CA ASP A 420 12.89 -22.05 -39.44
C ASP A 420 12.27 -22.07 -38.01
N SER A 421 10.93 -22.19 -37.90
CA SER A 421 10.21 -22.25 -36.62
C SER A 421 10.22 -23.63 -35.92
N ALA A 422 10.89 -24.64 -36.50
CA ALA A 422 10.74 -26.04 -36.08
C ALA A 422 11.12 -26.35 -34.61
N ARG A 423 12.01 -25.53 -34.01
CA ARG A 423 12.57 -25.77 -32.67
C ARG A 423 11.89 -24.98 -31.55
N LEU A 424 11.02 -24.03 -31.85
CA LEU A 424 10.39 -23.16 -30.85
C LEU A 424 8.87 -23.21 -30.97
N ARG A 425 8.20 -23.80 -29.99
CA ARG A 425 6.74 -23.91 -29.98
C ARG A 425 6.13 -22.90 -28.99
N PRO A 426 5.40 -21.88 -29.46
CA PRO A 426 4.74 -20.95 -28.57
C PRO A 426 3.54 -21.61 -27.88
N VAL A 427 3.37 -21.30 -26.59
CA VAL A 427 2.18 -21.63 -25.80
C VAL A 427 1.52 -20.31 -25.39
N HIS A 428 0.26 -20.14 -25.77
CA HIS A 428 -0.48 -18.90 -25.59
C HIS A 428 -1.41 -18.95 -24.38
N GLY A 429 -1.59 -17.80 -23.74
CA GLY A 429 -2.48 -17.64 -22.60
C GLY A 429 -1.82 -17.94 -21.25
N PHE A 430 -2.65 -18.04 -20.22
CA PHE A 430 -2.20 -18.49 -18.89
C PHE A 430 -1.90 -19.99 -18.95
N VAL A 431 -0.70 -20.34 -18.52
CA VAL A 431 -0.20 -21.71 -18.53
C VAL A 431 0.12 -22.09 -17.09
N ASP A 432 -0.48 -23.17 -16.59
CA ASP A 432 -0.04 -23.75 -15.34
C ASP A 432 1.39 -24.29 -15.53
N HIS A 433 2.37 -23.59 -14.96
CA HIS A 433 3.78 -23.99 -15.00
C HIS A 433 3.96 -25.44 -14.55
N SER A 434 3.11 -25.95 -13.66
CA SER A 434 3.19 -27.31 -13.14
C SER A 434 3.04 -28.39 -14.22
N GLU A 435 2.33 -28.12 -15.31
CA GLU A 435 2.14 -29.05 -16.42
C GLU A 435 3.38 -29.10 -17.33
N HIS A 436 3.91 -27.94 -17.70
CA HIS A 436 5.02 -27.84 -18.66
C HIS A 436 6.39 -28.07 -18.01
N LEU A 437 6.57 -27.72 -16.73
CA LEU A 437 7.78 -28.05 -15.97
C LEU A 437 7.99 -29.57 -15.83
N ARG A 438 6.90 -30.36 -15.87
CA ARG A 438 6.98 -31.83 -15.84
C ARG A 438 7.54 -32.44 -17.11
N SER A 439 7.49 -31.73 -18.23
CA SER A 439 7.92 -32.20 -19.55
C SER A 439 9.11 -31.41 -20.10
N SER A 440 9.86 -30.72 -19.22
CA SER A 440 11.00 -29.89 -19.61
C SER A 440 12.33 -30.41 -19.05
N SER A 441 13.43 -30.11 -19.74
CA SER A 441 14.80 -30.47 -19.36
C SER A 441 15.49 -29.43 -18.48
N MET A 442 15.16 -28.16 -18.69
CA MET A 442 15.59 -26.98 -17.94
C MET A 442 14.62 -25.81 -18.16
N VAL A 443 14.85 -24.70 -17.48
CA VAL A 443 14.07 -23.46 -17.66
C VAL A 443 14.99 -22.29 -18.02
N VAL A 444 14.63 -21.48 -19.00
CA VAL A 444 15.25 -20.17 -19.28
C VAL A 444 14.23 -19.11 -18.89
N HIS A 445 14.60 -18.19 -18.02
CA HIS A 445 13.65 -17.21 -17.49
C HIS A 445 14.32 -15.89 -17.13
N SER A 446 13.52 -14.87 -16.83
CA SER A 446 14.01 -13.53 -16.48
C SER A 446 14.69 -13.39 -15.11
N GLY A 447 14.82 -14.45 -14.30
CA GLY A 447 15.28 -14.36 -12.91
C GLY A 447 14.19 -14.03 -11.87
N GLY A 448 12.92 -13.95 -12.25
CA GLY A 448 11.83 -13.76 -11.28
C GLY A 448 11.70 -14.92 -10.27
N MET A 449 11.49 -14.62 -8.99
CA MET A 449 11.48 -15.62 -7.91
C MET A 449 10.41 -16.71 -8.11
N GLY A 450 9.21 -16.33 -8.59
CA GLY A 450 8.11 -17.29 -8.79
C GLY A 450 8.46 -18.42 -9.77
N ILE A 451 8.98 -18.08 -10.95
CA ILE A 451 9.40 -19.07 -11.96
C ILE A 451 10.66 -19.82 -11.53
N MET A 452 11.61 -19.15 -10.86
CA MET A 452 12.79 -19.79 -10.30
C MET A 452 12.40 -20.89 -9.32
N LEU A 453 11.56 -20.57 -8.34
CA LEU A 453 11.11 -21.52 -7.33
C LEU A 453 10.26 -22.66 -7.96
N ALA A 454 9.42 -22.35 -8.94
CA ALA A 454 8.67 -23.38 -9.67
C ALA A 454 9.61 -24.37 -10.39
N ALA A 455 10.67 -23.88 -11.04
CA ALA A 455 11.69 -24.71 -11.67
C ALA A 455 12.40 -25.61 -10.63
N LEU A 456 12.80 -25.04 -9.49
CA LEU A 456 13.46 -25.78 -8.41
C LEU A 456 12.53 -26.82 -7.76
N LEU A 457 11.25 -26.52 -7.57
CA LEU A 457 10.22 -27.47 -7.10
C LEU A 457 9.98 -28.61 -8.11
N ALA A 458 10.25 -28.40 -9.39
CA ALA A 458 10.26 -29.43 -10.42
C ALA A 458 11.62 -30.17 -10.54
N GLY A 459 12.63 -29.77 -9.75
CA GLY A 459 13.98 -30.32 -9.78
C GLY A 459 14.71 -30.02 -11.09
N LEU A 460 14.42 -28.87 -11.70
CA LEU A 460 15.00 -28.42 -12.95
C LEU A 460 16.12 -27.41 -12.70
N PRO A 461 17.25 -27.53 -13.42
CA PRO A 461 18.21 -26.45 -13.48
C PRO A 461 17.66 -25.32 -14.36
N ALA A 462 18.26 -24.12 -14.26
CA ALA A 462 17.78 -22.99 -15.04
C ALA A 462 18.88 -22.08 -15.59
N VAL A 463 18.53 -21.26 -16.58
CA VAL A 463 19.33 -20.13 -17.06
C VAL A 463 18.56 -18.84 -16.75
N ALA A 464 19.07 -18.07 -15.80
CA ALA A 464 18.47 -16.81 -15.39
C ALA A 464 18.98 -15.66 -16.26
N CYS A 465 18.07 -14.86 -16.79
CA CYS A 465 18.35 -13.74 -17.69
C CYS A 465 17.84 -12.43 -17.09
N PRO A 466 18.49 -11.92 -16.02
CA PRO A 466 17.97 -10.79 -15.25
C PRO A 466 17.95 -9.49 -16.05
N VAL A 467 16.80 -8.83 -16.03
CA VAL A 467 16.55 -7.56 -16.73
C VAL A 467 16.46 -6.41 -15.74
N HIS A 468 15.75 -6.59 -14.63
CA HIS A 468 15.54 -5.54 -13.62
C HIS A 468 15.16 -6.11 -12.24
N PHE A 469 15.18 -5.28 -11.20
CA PHE A 469 14.73 -5.59 -9.83
C PHE A 469 15.56 -6.68 -9.12
N ASP A 470 14.91 -7.49 -8.29
CA ASP A 470 15.46 -8.61 -7.53
C ASP A 470 16.01 -9.74 -8.42
N GLN A 471 15.72 -9.71 -9.73
CA GLN A 471 16.14 -10.72 -10.68
C GLN A 471 17.66 -10.94 -10.71
N HIS A 472 18.45 -9.87 -10.55
CA HIS A 472 19.92 -9.98 -10.50
C HIS A 472 20.39 -10.77 -9.29
N GLN A 473 19.84 -10.47 -8.11
CA GLN A 473 20.16 -11.18 -6.87
C GLN A 473 19.74 -12.64 -6.95
N ASN A 474 18.58 -12.92 -7.56
CA ASN A 474 18.11 -14.28 -7.78
C ASN A 474 19.01 -15.07 -8.75
N ALA A 475 19.50 -14.42 -9.81
CA ALA A 475 20.43 -15.02 -10.75
C ALA A 475 21.78 -15.36 -10.10
N ASP A 476 22.32 -14.44 -9.28
CA ASP A 476 23.55 -14.67 -8.51
C ASP A 476 23.39 -15.83 -7.53
N LEU A 477 22.24 -15.91 -6.85
CA LEU A 477 21.93 -17.01 -5.94
C LEU A 477 21.87 -18.35 -6.68
N LEU A 478 21.20 -18.38 -7.83
CA LEU A 478 21.02 -19.56 -8.66
C LEU A 478 22.38 -20.12 -9.13
N GLU A 479 23.30 -19.25 -9.54
CA GLU A 479 24.65 -19.63 -9.95
C GLU A 479 25.52 -20.05 -8.75
N HIS A 480 25.51 -19.28 -7.65
CA HIS A 480 26.29 -19.57 -6.45
C HIS A 480 25.95 -20.92 -5.81
N LEU A 481 24.67 -21.30 -5.83
CA LEU A 481 24.19 -22.59 -5.33
C LEU A 481 24.38 -23.74 -6.34
N GLY A 482 24.97 -23.48 -7.51
CA GLY A 482 25.18 -24.48 -8.55
C GLY A 482 23.89 -25.02 -9.16
N LEU A 483 22.81 -24.22 -9.13
CA LEU A 483 21.47 -24.60 -9.64
C LEU A 483 21.29 -24.24 -11.12
N GLY A 484 22.20 -23.47 -11.69
CA GLY A 484 22.18 -23.12 -13.11
C GLY A 484 23.22 -22.08 -13.50
N ALA A 485 22.90 -21.26 -14.49
CA ALA A 485 23.78 -20.20 -15.01
C ALA A 485 23.02 -18.89 -15.22
N GLN A 486 23.75 -17.79 -15.44
CA GLN A 486 23.15 -16.50 -15.77
C GLN A 486 23.62 -15.91 -17.11
N VAL A 487 22.74 -15.15 -17.76
CA VAL A 487 23.02 -14.38 -18.99
C VAL A 487 22.50 -12.96 -18.80
N PRO A 488 23.25 -11.88 -19.11
CA PRO A 488 22.73 -10.52 -18.93
C PRO A 488 21.44 -10.29 -19.73
N GLY A 489 20.30 -10.07 -19.06
CA GLY A 489 19.00 -9.90 -19.73
C GLY A 489 18.93 -8.69 -20.65
N ARG A 490 19.69 -7.62 -20.35
CA ARG A 490 19.87 -6.46 -21.25
C ARG A 490 20.37 -6.84 -22.64
N LEU A 491 21.14 -7.93 -22.75
CA LEU A 491 21.64 -8.43 -24.02
C LEU A 491 20.50 -9.04 -24.85
N LEU A 492 19.57 -9.75 -24.20
CA LEU A 492 18.37 -10.28 -24.86
C LEU A 492 17.36 -9.18 -25.22
N ALA A 493 17.27 -8.12 -24.41
CA ALA A 493 16.38 -6.99 -24.66
C ALA A 493 16.90 -6.07 -25.79
N HIS A 494 18.15 -5.63 -25.69
CA HIS A 494 18.69 -4.54 -26.51
C HIS A 494 20.09 -4.82 -27.09
N GLY A 495 20.67 -5.98 -26.81
CA GLY A 495 22.01 -6.32 -27.28
C GLY A 495 22.09 -6.65 -28.77
N ASP A 496 23.33 -6.77 -29.22
CA ASP A 496 23.64 -7.37 -30.53
C ASP A 496 23.02 -8.77 -30.63
N ALA A 497 22.39 -9.07 -31.77
CA ALA A 497 21.60 -10.27 -31.92
C ALA A 497 22.44 -11.55 -31.88
N ASP A 498 23.62 -11.53 -32.52
CA ASP A 498 24.50 -12.68 -32.62
C ASP A 498 25.20 -12.93 -31.28
N GLU A 499 25.65 -11.87 -30.60
CA GLU A 499 26.21 -12.00 -29.25
C GLU A 499 25.19 -12.53 -28.25
N ALA A 500 23.96 -12.00 -28.28
CA ALA A 500 22.85 -12.44 -27.44
C ALA A 500 22.56 -13.93 -27.62
N ALA A 501 22.42 -14.36 -28.87
CA ALA A 501 22.13 -15.73 -29.22
C ALA A 501 23.28 -16.68 -28.83
N ALA A 502 24.53 -16.30 -29.12
CA ALA A 502 25.71 -17.12 -28.82
C ALA A 502 25.90 -17.34 -27.30
N ARG A 503 25.74 -16.28 -26.50
CA ARG A 503 25.88 -16.39 -25.03
C ARG A 503 24.76 -17.23 -24.43
N LEU A 504 23.51 -17.02 -24.87
CA LEU A 504 22.38 -17.81 -24.39
C LEU A 504 22.54 -19.29 -24.77
N ALA A 505 22.96 -19.58 -26.01
CA ALA A 505 23.23 -20.93 -26.47
C ALA A 505 24.33 -21.62 -25.64
N ALA A 506 25.43 -20.92 -25.36
CA ALA A 506 26.52 -21.45 -24.54
C ALA A 506 26.05 -21.79 -23.11
N ALA A 507 25.27 -20.90 -22.49
CA ALA A 507 24.71 -21.13 -21.16
C ALA A 507 23.76 -22.33 -21.13
N MET A 508 22.84 -22.44 -22.10
CA MET A 508 21.93 -23.57 -22.21
C MET A 508 22.69 -24.89 -22.39
N ARG A 509 23.71 -24.94 -23.27
CA ARG A 509 24.53 -26.16 -23.43
C ARG A 509 25.30 -26.52 -22.16
N ALA A 510 25.88 -25.54 -21.46
CA ALA A 510 26.62 -25.78 -20.23
C ALA A 510 25.71 -26.38 -19.13
N VAL A 511 24.52 -25.80 -18.93
CA VAL A 511 23.52 -26.30 -17.98
C VAL A 511 23.00 -27.69 -18.42
N SER A 512 22.75 -27.89 -19.72
CA SER A 512 22.29 -29.17 -20.27
C SER A 512 23.32 -30.28 -20.12
N ALA A 513 24.61 -29.98 -20.20
CA ALA A 513 25.67 -30.98 -20.07
C ALA A 513 25.98 -31.31 -18.60
N SER A 514 25.81 -30.35 -17.67
CA SER A 514 26.25 -30.49 -16.28
C SER A 514 25.39 -31.44 -15.44
N ALA A 515 25.90 -32.66 -15.20
CA ALA A 515 25.29 -33.61 -14.27
C ALA A 515 25.28 -33.09 -12.82
N THR A 516 26.30 -32.32 -12.42
CA THR A 516 26.40 -31.68 -11.11
C THR A 516 25.29 -30.67 -10.87
N THR A 517 25.01 -29.81 -11.86
CA THR A 517 23.94 -28.81 -11.79
C THR A 517 22.57 -29.49 -11.69
N ARG A 518 22.32 -30.54 -12.50
CA ARG A 518 21.09 -31.34 -12.39
C ARG A 518 20.96 -32.04 -11.03
N GLY A 519 22.06 -32.57 -10.50
CA GLY A 519 22.10 -33.19 -9.18
C GLY A 519 21.76 -32.19 -8.08
N SER A 520 22.32 -30.98 -8.15
CA SER A 520 22.08 -29.89 -7.22
C SER A 520 20.62 -29.41 -7.26
N ALA A 521 20.04 -29.24 -8.46
CA ALA A 521 18.62 -28.89 -8.62
C ALA A 521 17.68 -29.96 -8.02
N ARG A 522 17.98 -31.26 -8.20
CA ARG A 522 17.22 -32.35 -7.57
C ARG A 522 17.39 -32.39 -6.06
N SER A 523 18.59 -32.15 -5.54
CA SER A 523 18.82 -32.06 -4.11
C SER A 523 18.06 -30.89 -3.50
N MET A 524 18.06 -29.74 -4.17
CA MET A 524 17.28 -28.57 -3.78
C MET A 524 15.78 -28.88 -3.75
N GLN A 525 15.25 -29.53 -4.77
CA GLN A 525 13.85 -29.97 -4.83
C GLN A 525 13.44 -30.78 -3.59
N MET A 526 14.29 -31.73 -3.18
CA MET A 526 13.98 -32.59 -2.03
C MET A 526 13.85 -31.77 -0.74
N ARG A 527 14.71 -30.77 -0.53
CA ARG A 527 14.63 -29.87 0.63
C ARG A 527 13.41 -28.95 0.57
N LEU A 528 13.14 -28.36 -0.60
CA LEU A 528 11.97 -27.50 -0.78
C LEU A 528 10.66 -28.25 -0.51
N ARG A 529 10.55 -29.53 -0.89
CA ARG A 529 9.35 -30.34 -0.63
C ARG A 529 9.04 -30.59 0.85
N GLU A 530 10.00 -30.38 1.75
CA GLU A 530 9.78 -30.51 3.18
C GLU A 530 9.14 -29.24 3.79
N GLU A 531 9.10 -28.14 3.04
CA GLU A 531 8.56 -26.86 3.49
C GLU A 531 7.04 -26.76 3.28
N ASP A 532 6.35 -26.13 4.24
CA ASP A 532 4.98 -25.61 4.08
C ASP A 532 4.92 -24.18 4.61
N GLY A 533 5.53 -23.27 3.85
CA GLY A 533 5.63 -21.87 4.27
C GLY A 533 4.30 -21.14 4.30
N ALA A 534 3.33 -21.59 3.50
CA ALA A 534 1.95 -21.10 3.58
C ALA A 534 1.32 -21.43 4.94
N ALA A 535 1.51 -22.65 5.46
CA ALA A 535 1.01 -23.03 6.79
C ALA A 535 1.76 -22.30 7.91
N ALA A 536 3.09 -22.16 7.80
CA ALA A 536 3.89 -21.41 8.78
C ALA A 536 3.45 -19.94 8.86
N ALA A 537 3.27 -19.28 7.71
CA ALA A 537 2.75 -17.91 7.64
C ALA A 537 1.31 -17.82 8.17
N ALA A 538 0.43 -18.79 7.85
CA ALA A 538 -0.95 -18.81 8.35
C ALA A 538 -1.01 -18.86 9.89
N ALA A 539 -0.12 -19.62 10.54
CA ALA A 539 -0.04 -19.66 11.99
C ALA A 539 0.31 -18.30 12.59
N ILE A 540 1.27 -17.59 11.99
CA ILE A 540 1.69 -16.25 12.40
C ILE A 540 0.59 -15.21 12.19
N VAL A 541 -0.12 -15.28 11.06
CA VAL A 541 -1.26 -14.41 10.74
C VAL A 541 -2.36 -14.56 11.80
N GLN A 542 -2.65 -15.80 12.22
CA GLN A 542 -3.64 -16.10 13.24
C GLN A 542 -3.23 -15.62 14.65
N GLU A 543 -1.96 -15.78 15.01
CA GLU A 543 -1.39 -15.23 16.25
C GLU A 543 -1.54 -13.70 16.27
N SER A 544 -1.18 -13.05 15.16
CA SER A 544 -1.24 -11.60 15.03
C SER A 544 -2.68 -11.09 15.14
N ALA A 545 -3.65 -11.77 14.51
CA ALA A 545 -5.07 -11.46 14.68
C ALA A 545 -5.52 -11.54 16.15
N ALA A 546 -5.01 -12.53 16.91
CA ALA A 546 -5.35 -12.73 18.32
C ALA A 546 -4.75 -11.68 19.28
N ALA A 547 -3.56 -11.17 18.98
CA ALA A 547 -2.87 -10.16 19.80
C ALA A 547 -3.53 -8.77 19.77
N THR A 548 -4.37 -8.49 18.77
CA THR A 548 -4.91 -7.14 18.48
C THR A 548 -6.00 -6.62 19.43
N ARG A 549 -6.16 -7.16 20.64
CA ARG A 549 -7.19 -6.72 21.59
C ARG A 549 -7.03 -5.27 22.09
N HIS A 550 -5.96 -4.55 21.73
CA HIS A 550 -5.59 -3.25 22.33
C HIS A 550 -5.23 -2.11 21.35
N MET A 551 -5.68 -2.11 20.09
CA MET A 551 -5.41 -0.98 19.16
C MET A 551 -6.47 0.14 19.17
N ALA A 552 -7.67 -0.12 19.69
CA ALA A 552 -8.73 0.90 19.79
C ALA A 552 -8.37 2.14 20.66
N PRO A 553 -7.63 2.02 21.80
CA PRO A 553 -7.30 3.19 22.63
C PRO A 553 -6.17 4.06 22.06
N VAL A 554 -5.24 3.47 21.30
CA VAL A 554 -4.10 4.21 20.69
C VAL A 554 -4.58 5.10 19.55
N ARG A 555 -5.63 4.69 18.83
CA ARG A 555 -6.27 5.45 17.75
C ARG A 555 -6.78 6.81 18.23
N GLN A 556 -7.44 6.86 19.39
CA GLN A 556 -7.97 8.12 19.91
C GLN A 556 -6.86 9.03 20.44
N ALA A 557 -5.91 8.49 21.21
CA ALA A 557 -4.84 9.29 21.80
C ALA A 557 -3.80 9.78 20.77
N ALA A 558 -3.46 8.99 19.74
CA ALA A 558 -2.47 9.38 18.71
C ALA A 558 -3.05 10.32 17.65
N LEU A 559 -4.32 10.14 17.24
CA LEU A 559 -5.02 11.12 16.38
C LEU A 559 -5.23 12.45 17.14
N GLN A 560 -5.52 12.40 18.45
CA GLN A 560 -5.60 13.60 19.29
C GLN A 560 -4.24 14.31 19.46
N GLN A 561 -3.12 13.59 19.39
CA GLN A 561 -1.78 14.18 19.53
C GLN A 561 -1.16 14.67 18.22
N ALA A 562 -1.55 14.14 17.05
CA ALA A 562 -1.00 14.53 15.75
C ALA A 562 -1.70 15.74 15.10
N HIS A 563 -2.92 16.08 15.52
CA HIS A 563 -3.74 17.18 14.99
C HIS A 563 -3.89 18.33 15.98
N ALA A 564 -2.80 18.70 16.68
CA ALA A 564 -2.86 19.74 17.71
C ALA A 564 -1.84 20.86 17.49
N VAL A 565 -2.32 22.10 17.38
CA VAL A 565 -1.49 23.32 17.42
C VAL A 565 -1.15 23.64 18.88
N THR A 566 0.11 23.96 19.16
CA THR A 566 0.54 24.37 20.51
C THR A 566 0.52 25.89 20.62
N LEU A 567 -0.27 26.43 21.53
CA LEU A 567 -0.37 27.86 21.82
C LEU A 567 0.83 28.32 22.67
N PRO A 568 1.13 29.64 22.73
CA PRO A 568 2.28 30.16 23.46
C PRO A 568 2.31 29.84 24.97
N ASN A 569 1.16 29.58 25.58
CA ASN A 569 1.04 29.19 26.99
C ASN A 569 1.15 27.66 27.21
N GLY A 570 1.46 26.89 26.17
CA GLY A 570 1.60 25.44 26.22
C GLY A 570 0.30 24.66 26.05
N TRP A 571 -0.85 25.33 25.91
CA TRP A 571 -2.11 24.66 25.58
C TRP A 571 -2.07 24.05 24.19
N ARG A 572 -2.79 22.95 24.01
CA ARG A 572 -2.85 22.19 22.76
C ARG A 572 -4.27 22.22 22.21
N VAL A 573 -4.41 22.61 20.95
CA VAL A 573 -5.70 22.82 20.28
C VAL A 573 -5.86 21.80 19.17
N SER A 574 -6.78 20.86 19.36
CA SER A 574 -7.19 19.88 18.36
C SER A 574 -7.93 20.57 17.20
N HIS A 575 -7.66 20.17 15.96
CA HIS A 575 -8.27 20.79 14.78
C HIS A 575 -8.63 19.77 13.68
N GLY A 576 -9.57 20.14 12.80
CA GLY A 576 -9.96 19.32 11.64
C GLY A 576 -9.01 19.42 10.44
N SER A 577 -8.35 20.57 10.26
CA SER A 577 -7.46 20.85 9.12
C SER A 577 -6.20 21.61 9.57
N PRO A 578 -4.97 21.10 9.35
CA PRO A 578 -3.74 21.79 9.75
C PRO A 578 -3.53 23.15 9.05
N ALA A 579 -3.89 23.24 7.77
CA ALA A 579 -3.73 24.47 6.98
C ALA A 579 -4.65 25.57 7.52
N GLU A 580 -5.92 25.23 7.78
CA GLU A 580 -6.90 26.15 8.35
C GLU A 580 -6.52 26.54 9.78
N ALA A 581 -6.10 25.59 10.62
CA ALA A 581 -5.65 25.88 11.98
C ALA A 581 -4.45 26.85 12.01
N SER A 582 -3.53 26.71 11.05
CA SER A 582 -2.38 27.63 10.92
C SER A 582 -2.80 29.03 10.50
N PHE A 583 -3.77 29.13 9.57
CA PHE A 583 -4.34 30.39 9.12
C PHE A 583 -5.05 31.13 10.25
N ILE A 584 -5.98 30.45 10.93
CA ILE A 584 -6.74 31.01 12.07
C ILE A 584 -5.80 31.39 13.23
N TYR A 585 -4.78 30.56 13.52
CA TYR A 585 -3.79 30.90 14.53
C TYR A 585 -3.08 32.22 14.20
N ARG A 586 -2.64 32.40 12.95
CA ARG A 586 -1.98 33.63 12.52
C ARG A 586 -2.89 34.85 12.68
N GLU A 587 -4.13 34.79 12.21
CA GLU A 587 -5.05 35.94 12.32
C GLU A 587 -5.35 36.33 13.77
N ILE A 588 -5.59 35.33 14.63
CA ILE A 588 -6.02 35.57 16.02
C ILE A 588 -4.84 35.85 16.96
N PHE A 589 -3.77 35.07 16.90
CA PHE A 589 -2.68 35.16 17.87
C PHE A 589 -1.58 36.11 17.42
N GLU A 590 -1.23 36.13 16.14
CA GLU A 590 -0.14 36.94 15.60
C GLU A 590 -0.63 38.33 15.17
N GLU A 591 -1.66 38.37 14.33
CA GLU A 591 -2.21 39.62 13.77
C GLU A 591 -3.21 40.28 14.72
N ARG A 592 -3.75 39.51 15.68
CA ARG A 592 -4.70 39.97 16.70
C ARG A 592 -5.88 40.74 16.07
N CYS A 593 -6.40 40.24 14.96
CA CYS A 593 -7.39 40.95 14.14
C CYS A 593 -8.60 41.41 14.98
N TYR A 594 -9.09 40.57 15.90
CA TYR A 594 -10.23 40.90 16.75
C TYR A 594 -9.96 41.91 17.89
N MET A 595 -8.70 42.30 18.10
CA MET A 595 -8.27 43.16 19.21
C MET A 595 -7.73 44.52 18.74
N GLN A 596 -7.94 44.86 17.47
CA GLN A 596 -7.55 46.14 16.90
C GLN A 596 -8.49 47.28 17.30
N HIS A 597 -8.12 48.51 16.94
CA HIS A 597 -8.96 49.71 17.09
C HIS A 597 -9.48 49.99 18.52
N GLY A 598 -8.76 49.52 19.53
CA GLY A 598 -9.06 49.84 20.93
C GLY A 598 -10.05 48.91 21.62
N ILE A 599 -10.42 47.78 21.00
CA ILE A 599 -11.16 46.72 21.71
C ILE A 599 -10.29 46.18 22.85
N ARG A 600 -10.85 46.12 24.06
CA ARG A 600 -10.13 45.70 25.28
C ARG A 600 -10.89 44.63 26.05
N VAL A 601 -10.14 43.65 26.56
CA VAL A 601 -10.62 42.63 27.50
C VAL A 601 -10.15 43.02 28.89
N HIS A 602 -11.06 42.95 29.88
CA HIS A 602 -10.73 43.17 31.28
C HIS A 602 -10.92 41.88 32.08
N ASP A 603 -10.26 41.81 33.24
CA ASP A 603 -10.49 40.71 34.17
C ASP A 603 -11.94 40.69 34.63
N GLY A 604 -12.59 39.54 34.52
CA GLY A 604 -13.99 39.38 34.91
C GLY A 604 -15.01 39.76 33.83
N SER A 605 -14.57 40.11 32.61
CA SER A 605 -15.45 40.35 31.47
C SER A 605 -16.33 39.13 31.14
N ILE A 606 -17.50 39.38 30.54
CA ILE A 606 -18.30 38.39 29.82
C ILE A 606 -18.12 38.63 28.32
N CYS A 607 -17.65 37.62 27.60
CA CYS A 607 -17.46 37.68 26.15
C CYS A 607 -18.38 36.70 25.43
N VAL A 608 -18.77 37.04 24.21
CA VAL A 608 -19.55 36.17 23.31
C VAL A 608 -18.78 35.99 22.01
N ASP A 609 -18.60 34.74 21.59
CA ASP A 609 -17.85 34.30 20.42
C ASP A 609 -18.80 33.58 19.46
N VAL A 610 -19.35 34.30 18.49
CA VAL A 610 -20.25 33.74 17.47
C VAL A 610 -19.44 33.29 16.26
N GLY A 611 -19.62 32.03 15.87
CA GLY A 611 -18.74 31.32 14.94
C GLY A 611 -17.42 30.97 15.62
N ALA A 612 -17.51 30.28 16.75
CA ALA A 612 -16.35 29.98 17.59
C ALA A 612 -15.38 28.98 16.95
N ASN A 613 -15.80 28.27 15.89
CA ASN A 613 -15.02 27.22 15.21
C ASN A 613 -14.49 26.22 16.27
N VAL A 614 -13.25 25.74 16.17
CA VAL A 614 -12.62 24.85 17.15
C VAL A 614 -12.14 25.57 18.43
N GLY A 615 -12.43 26.87 18.56
CA GLY A 615 -12.27 27.63 19.80
C GLY A 615 -11.01 28.49 19.89
N PHE A 616 -10.31 28.78 18.79
CA PHE A 616 -9.09 29.58 18.84
C PHE A 616 -9.29 30.94 19.51
N PHE A 617 -10.37 31.68 19.22
CA PHE A 617 -10.65 32.98 19.86
C PHE A 617 -11.07 32.82 21.33
N THR A 618 -11.94 31.84 21.63
CA THR A 618 -12.30 31.49 23.01
C THR A 618 -11.06 31.17 23.87
N LEU A 619 -10.11 30.38 23.35
CA LEU A 619 -8.84 30.05 24.00
C LEU A 619 -7.89 31.25 24.07
N PHE A 620 -7.87 32.11 23.05
CA PHE A 620 -7.11 33.35 23.04
C PHE A 620 -7.53 34.25 24.22
N LEU A 621 -8.84 34.43 24.43
CA LEU A 621 -9.37 35.23 25.53
C LEU A 621 -9.04 34.62 26.90
N LEU A 622 -9.34 33.33 27.11
CA LEU A 622 -9.15 32.66 28.40
C LEU A 622 -7.69 32.36 28.74
N GLY A 623 -6.82 32.31 27.72
CA GLY A 623 -5.37 32.25 27.89
C GLY A 623 -4.72 33.59 28.28
N GLY A 624 -5.51 34.67 28.35
CA GLY A 624 -5.04 36.01 28.73
C GLY A 624 -4.33 36.77 27.61
N PHE A 625 -4.41 36.29 26.37
CA PHE A 625 -3.72 36.92 25.23
C PHE A 625 -4.36 38.25 24.81
N GLY A 626 -5.62 38.50 25.19
CA GLY A 626 -6.34 39.76 25.02
C GLY A 626 -6.03 40.84 26.07
N GLY A 627 -5.12 40.58 27.01
CA GLY A 627 -4.68 41.51 28.06
C GLY A 627 -5.37 41.35 29.42
N GLY A 628 -6.61 40.85 29.44
CA GLY A 628 -7.33 40.42 30.65
C GLY A 628 -7.96 39.05 30.46
N VAL A 629 -8.45 38.44 31.54
CA VAL A 629 -9.07 37.10 31.52
C VAL A 629 -10.57 37.19 31.84
N PRO A 630 -11.46 36.85 30.89
CA PRO A 630 -12.89 36.81 31.14
C PRO A 630 -13.28 35.85 32.25
N ARG A 631 -14.38 36.15 32.96
CA ARG A 631 -15.01 35.18 33.87
C ARG A 631 -15.87 34.16 33.13
N LEU A 632 -16.40 34.54 31.97
CA LEU A 632 -17.28 33.71 31.14
C LEU A 632 -17.09 34.06 29.66
N VAL A 633 -16.96 33.03 28.83
CA VAL A 633 -17.07 33.13 27.37
C VAL A 633 -18.27 32.29 26.91
N ILE A 634 -19.19 32.87 26.16
CA ILE A 634 -20.31 32.16 25.53
C ILE A 634 -19.94 31.91 24.07
N SER A 635 -19.68 30.66 23.72
CA SER A 635 -19.17 30.28 22.39
C SER A 635 -20.28 29.60 21.59
N CYS A 636 -20.54 30.07 20.38
CA CYS A 636 -21.59 29.55 19.50
C CYS A 636 -20.97 28.94 18.23
N GLU A 637 -21.16 27.63 18.02
CA GLU A 637 -20.65 26.90 16.86
C GLU A 637 -21.69 25.85 16.41
N PRO A 638 -22.32 25.99 15.24
CA PRO A 638 -23.40 25.10 14.80
C PRO A 638 -22.94 23.78 14.20
N ALA A 639 -21.71 23.66 13.68
CA ALA A 639 -21.26 22.45 12.99
C ALA A 639 -20.93 21.35 14.02
N PRO A 640 -21.60 20.18 14.00
CA PRO A 640 -21.43 19.15 15.05
C PRO A 640 -20.00 18.64 15.20
N ALA A 641 -19.27 18.47 14.08
CA ALA A 641 -17.88 18.04 14.10
C ALA A 641 -16.96 19.09 14.72
N THR A 642 -17.23 20.37 14.45
CA THR A 642 -16.43 21.51 14.92
C THR A 642 -16.72 21.84 16.38
N SER A 643 -17.99 21.83 16.80
CA SER A 643 -18.39 22.09 18.20
C SER A 643 -17.85 21.05 19.17
N GLU A 644 -17.80 19.79 18.74
CA GLU A 644 -17.20 18.69 19.52
C GLU A 644 -15.69 18.89 19.69
N LEU A 645 -14.98 19.38 18.67
CA LEU A 645 -13.56 19.74 18.80
C LEU A 645 -13.36 20.91 19.77
N LEU A 646 -14.21 21.94 19.70
CA LEU A 646 -14.18 23.07 20.64
C LEU A 646 -14.41 22.62 22.08
N ARG A 647 -15.41 21.76 22.32
CA ARG A 647 -15.68 21.15 23.65
C ARG A 647 -14.43 20.47 24.19
N ARG A 648 -13.81 19.60 23.39
CA ARG A 648 -12.58 18.88 23.76
C ARG A 648 -11.42 19.81 24.05
N ASN A 649 -11.24 20.86 23.24
CA ASN A 649 -10.15 21.81 23.42
C ASN A 649 -10.29 22.58 24.74
N VAL A 650 -11.51 23.02 25.05
CA VAL A 650 -11.85 23.72 26.29
C VAL A 650 -11.66 22.81 27.53
N GLU A 651 -12.05 21.53 27.43
CA GLU A 651 -11.82 20.53 28.48
C GLU A 651 -10.32 20.25 28.68
N ALA A 652 -9.57 20.03 27.59
CA ALA A 652 -8.15 19.75 27.63
C ALA A 652 -7.32 20.89 28.23
N CYS A 653 -7.78 22.14 28.09
CA CYS A 653 -7.15 23.32 28.67
C CYS A 653 -7.57 23.57 30.14
N GLY A 654 -8.51 22.80 30.70
CA GLY A 654 -8.97 22.94 32.08
C GLY A 654 -9.80 24.21 32.34
N ILE A 655 -10.50 24.71 31.32
CA ILE A 655 -11.25 25.97 31.36
C ILE A 655 -12.75 25.83 31.07
N ALA A 656 -13.27 24.59 30.99
CA ALA A 656 -14.68 24.31 30.70
C ALA A 656 -15.67 25.05 31.61
N GLN A 657 -15.33 25.23 32.88
CA GLN A 657 -16.11 25.99 33.85
C GLN A 657 -16.28 27.48 33.50
N LYS A 658 -15.47 28.03 32.59
CA LYS A 658 -15.55 29.42 32.12
C LYS A 658 -16.15 29.54 30.72
N VAL A 659 -16.60 28.43 30.11
CA VAL A 659 -17.15 28.42 28.74
C VAL A 659 -18.58 27.89 28.76
N ARG A 660 -19.50 28.64 28.15
CA ARG A 660 -20.86 28.18 27.87
C ARG A 660 -21.01 27.93 26.37
N LEU A 661 -21.00 26.66 25.98
CA LEU A 661 -21.11 26.25 24.58
C LEU A 661 -22.57 26.19 24.11
N TRP A 662 -22.84 26.83 22.97
CA TRP A 662 -24.09 26.76 22.23
C TRP A 662 -23.85 26.09 20.87
N GLU A 663 -24.32 24.85 20.72
CA GLU A 663 -24.21 24.08 19.48
C GLU A 663 -25.34 24.43 18.50
N LYS A 664 -25.48 25.73 18.22
CA LYS A 664 -26.59 26.31 17.47
C LYS A 664 -26.10 27.45 16.62
N ALA A 665 -26.73 27.64 15.47
CA ALA A 665 -26.48 28.81 14.64
C ALA A 665 -27.24 30.01 15.22
N LEU A 666 -26.78 31.23 14.90
CA LEU A 666 -27.52 32.44 15.23
C LEU A 666 -28.11 33.04 13.96
N GLY A 667 -29.30 33.63 14.08
CA GLY A 667 -29.99 34.29 12.99
C GLY A 667 -31.02 35.29 13.49
N GLN A 668 -31.87 35.78 12.57
CA GLN A 668 -32.88 36.78 12.89
C GLN A 668 -34.01 36.24 13.78
N GLU A 669 -34.41 34.97 13.56
CA GLU A 669 -35.52 34.32 14.24
C GLU A 669 -35.15 32.87 14.59
N ALA A 670 -35.83 32.31 15.60
CA ALA A 670 -35.63 30.91 15.98
C ALA A 670 -36.23 29.98 14.92
N ALA A 671 -35.41 29.08 14.37
CA ALA A 671 -35.79 28.19 13.28
C ALA A 671 -34.94 26.91 13.26
N THR A 672 -35.25 26.02 12.33
CA THR A 672 -34.33 24.96 11.89
C THR A 672 -33.87 25.32 10.48
N SER A 673 -32.57 25.25 10.21
CA SER A 673 -32.00 25.55 8.89
C SER A 673 -30.95 24.53 8.49
N ASP A 674 -30.64 24.50 7.20
CA ASP A 674 -29.62 23.65 6.61
C ASP A 674 -28.27 24.38 6.65
N LEU A 675 -27.34 23.84 7.44
CA LEU A 675 -25.94 24.28 7.46
C LEU A 675 -25.17 23.50 6.41
N THR A 676 -24.58 24.21 5.44
CA THR A 676 -23.60 23.62 4.53
C THR A 676 -22.24 23.58 5.20
N PHE A 677 -21.77 22.37 5.50
CA PHE A 677 -20.49 22.09 6.12
C PHE A 677 -19.45 21.70 5.07
N TYR A 678 -18.25 22.25 5.15
CA TYR A 678 -17.15 21.95 4.23
C TYR A 678 -16.03 21.19 4.95
N PRO A 679 -15.95 19.84 4.88
CA PRO A 679 -15.00 19.05 5.67
C PRO A 679 -13.52 19.42 5.46
N ARG A 680 -13.17 19.97 4.29
CA ARG A 680 -11.80 20.40 3.95
C ARG A 680 -11.48 21.83 4.39
N MET A 681 -12.50 22.64 4.65
CA MET A 681 -12.43 24.01 5.16
C MET A 681 -13.57 24.26 6.18
N PRO A 682 -13.59 23.57 7.33
CA PRO A 682 -14.70 23.64 8.29
C PRO A 682 -15.09 25.06 8.71
N GLY A 683 -14.14 25.97 8.81
CA GLY A 683 -14.37 27.38 9.15
C GLY A 683 -15.27 28.10 8.16
N ASN A 684 -15.33 27.63 6.91
CA ASN A 684 -16.16 28.24 5.86
C ASN A 684 -17.63 27.78 5.86
N SER A 685 -18.08 27.01 6.85
CA SER A 685 -19.44 26.48 6.90
C SER A 685 -20.48 27.60 7.00
N THR A 686 -21.57 27.51 6.23
CA THR A 686 -22.52 28.62 6.08
C THR A 686 -23.98 28.17 5.99
N LEU A 687 -24.89 29.05 6.41
CA LEU A 687 -26.33 28.95 6.13
C LEU A 687 -26.70 29.50 4.74
N HIS A 688 -25.80 30.22 4.08
CA HIS A 688 -26.04 30.94 2.83
C HIS A 688 -25.11 30.47 1.69
N PRO A 689 -25.17 29.17 1.28
CA PRO A 689 -24.22 28.59 0.34
C PRO A 689 -24.27 29.22 -1.06
N SER A 690 -25.43 29.73 -1.48
CA SER A 690 -25.60 30.41 -2.78
C SER A 690 -24.86 31.75 -2.84
N GLU A 691 -24.95 32.55 -1.77
CA GLU A 691 -24.21 33.81 -1.66
C GLU A 691 -22.70 33.56 -1.57
N LYS A 692 -22.33 32.53 -0.81
CA LYS A 692 -20.94 32.10 -0.66
C LYS A 692 -20.32 31.67 -1.99
N ALA A 693 -21.07 30.94 -2.83
CA ALA A 693 -20.62 30.56 -4.17
C ALA A 693 -20.34 31.77 -5.09
N LEU A 694 -21.10 32.87 -4.96
CA LEU A 694 -20.90 34.09 -5.75
C LEU A 694 -19.59 34.80 -5.39
N LEU A 695 -19.17 34.75 -4.13
CA LEU A 695 -17.92 35.35 -3.65
C LEU A 695 -16.67 34.51 -3.96
N GLN A 696 -16.85 33.22 -4.25
CA GLN A 696 -15.75 32.24 -4.35
C GLN A 696 -15.27 31.98 -5.78
N ALA A 697 -16.00 32.43 -6.80
CA ALA A 697 -15.71 32.14 -8.20
C ALA A 697 -14.30 32.56 -8.67
N ASP A 698 -13.66 33.53 -8.00
CA ASP A 698 -12.40 34.13 -8.46
C ASP A 698 -11.18 33.88 -7.55
N SER A 699 -11.32 33.20 -6.40
CA SER A 699 -10.27 33.24 -5.34
C SER A 699 -9.68 31.89 -4.90
N MET A 700 -10.42 30.77 -5.01
CA MET A 700 -10.02 29.47 -4.40
C MET A 700 -10.35 28.27 -5.31
N PRO A 701 -9.50 27.23 -5.41
CA PRO A 701 -9.79 26.04 -6.21
C PRO A 701 -11.06 25.30 -5.75
N ALA A 702 -11.90 24.86 -6.69
CA ALA A 702 -13.17 24.15 -6.42
C ALA A 702 -13.01 22.89 -5.54
N ALA A 703 -11.82 22.27 -5.53
CA ALA A 703 -11.52 21.10 -4.72
C ALA A 703 -11.67 21.35 -3.20
N PHE A 704 -11.45 22.58 -2.71
CA PHE A 704 -11.63 22.93 -1.30
C PHE A 704 -13.09 22.89 -0.83
N PHE A 705 -14.03 23.10 -1.75
CA PHE A 705 -15.48 23.07 -1.50
C PHE A 705 -16.12 21.74 -1.92
N SER A 706 -15.32 20.79 -2.40
CA SER A 706 -15.79 19.45 -2.74
C SER A 706 -16.15 18.65 -1.49
N ALA A 707 -17.09 17.71 -1.63
CA ALA A 707 -17.62 16.91 -0.52
C ALA A 707 -18.32 17.74 0.58
N ALA A 708 -18.95 18.85 0.23
CA ALA A 708 -19.81 19.58 1.15
C ALA A 708 -20.94 18.67 1.67
N GLU A 709 -21.18 18.77 2.97
CA GLU A 709 -22.22 18.04 3.69
C GLU A 709 -23.31 19.02 4.13
N VAL A 710 -24.55 18.55 4.26
CA VAL A 710 -25.64 19.37 4.77
C VAL A 710 -26.09 18.79 6.11
N HIS A 711 -26.09 19.64 7.13
CA HIS A 711 -26.53 19.29 8.48
C HIS A 711 -27.68 20.19 8.90
N ALA A 712 -28.78 19.59 9.36
CA ALA A 712 -29.83 20.36 10.01
C ALA A 712 -29.31 20.93 11.33
N THR A 713 -29.43 22.24 11.53
CA THR A 713 -29.04 22.92 12.77
C THR A 713 -30.18 23.78 13.31
N SER A 714 -30.26 23.92 14.63
CA SER A 714 -31.16 24.88 15.26
C SER A 714 -30.56 26.27 15.17
N VAL A 715 -31.36 27.22 14.70
CA VAL A 715 -31.07 28.65 14.69
C VAL A 715 -31.74 29.28 15.90
N VAL A 716 -31.01 30.10 16.66
CA VAL A 716 -31.51 30.91 17.78
C VAL A 716 -31.20 32.38 17.55
N THR A 717 -31.83 33.26 18.31
CA THR A 717 -31.55 34.69 18.23
C THR A 717 -30.44 35.10 19.20
N LEU A 718 -29.81 36.26 18.96
CA LEU A 718 -28.88 36.83 19.94
C LEU A 718 -29.57 37.14 21.29
N ASN A 719 -30.89 37.42 21.28
CA ASN A 719 -31.65 37.64 22.51
C ASN A 719 -31.62 36.40 23.41
N ASP A 720 -31.76 35.21 22.83
CA ASP A 720 -31.74 33.93 23.56
C ASP A 720 -30.37 33.68 24.18
N VAL A 721 -29.29 34.00 23.46
CA VAL A 721 -27.91 33.82 23.94
C VAL A 721 -27.58 34.77 25.09
N LEU A 722 -28.09 36.01 25.03
CA LEU A 722 -27.84 37.04 26.06
C LEU A 722 -28.87 37.03 27.20
N GLU A 723 -29.78 36.07 27.23
CA GLU A 723 -30.77 35.93 28.30
C GLU A 723 -30.07 35.70 29.66
N GLY A 724 -30.50 36.44 30.68
CA GLY A 724 -29.91 36.39 32.02
C GLY A 724 -28.57 37.13 32.17
N HIS A 725 -28.10 37.81 31.13
CA HIS A 725 -26.91 38.67 31.18
C HIS A 725 -27.31 40.14 30.99
N ASP A 726 -26.89 41.01 31.91
CA ASP A 726 -27.18 42.46 31.86
C ASP A 726 -26.05 43.27 31.22
N CYS A 727 -24.86 42.68 31.11
CA CYS A 727 -23.66 43.30 30.55
C CYS A 727 -22.82 42.26 29.81
N ILE A 728 -22.45 42.58 28.58
CA ILE A 728 -21.53 41.82 27.72
C ILE A 728 -20.43 42.77 27.28
N ASP A 729 -19.20 42.49 27.70
CA ASP A 729 -18.06 43.36 27.46
C ASP A 729 -17.63 43.35 25.98
N ILE A 730 -17.67 42.17 25.36
CA ILE A 730 -17.28 41.95 23.96
C ILE A 730 -18.24 40.96 23.30
N LEU A 731 -18.74 41.33 22.13
CA LEU A 731 -19.42 40.43 21.19
C LEU A 731 -18.60 40.33 19.90
N LYS A 732 -18.08 39.13 19.61
CA LYS A 732 -17.46 38.81 18.33
C LYS A 732 -18.49 38.09 17.45
N ILE A 733 -18.62 38.52 16.19
CA ILE A 733 -19.47 37.85 15.18
C ILE A 733 -18.67 37.62 13.91
N ASP A 734 -18.50 36.36 13.56
CA ASP A 734 -17.95 35.91 12.28
C ASP A 734 -18.69 34.62 11.96
N ALA A 735 -19.76 34.73 11.16
CA ALA A 735 -20.77 33.68 10.99
C ALA A 735 -20.97 33.34 9.51
N GLU A 736 -19.94 33.60 8.70
CA GLU A 736 -19.85 33.17 7.30
C GLU A 736 -21.08 33.54 6.46
N GLY A 737 -21.58 34.76 6.64
CA GLY A 737 -22.68 35.37 5.87
C GLY A 737 -23.92 35.75 6.69
N ALA A 738 -24.09 35.25 7.90
CA ALA A 738 -25.29 35.50 8.71
C ALA A 738 -25.24 36.79 9.57
N GLU A 739 -24.19 37.61 9.46
CA GLU A 739 -23.86 38.62 10.48
C GLU A 739 -24.92 39.71 10.63
N LEU A 740 -25.47 40.18 9.51
CA LEU A 740 -26.56 41.17 9.52
C LEU A 740 -27.86 40.59 10.09
N GLU A 741 -28.17 39.32 9.83
CA GLU A 741 -29.37 38.65 10.34
C GLU A 741 -29.28 38.45 11.85
N ILE A 742 -28.11 38.06 12.35
CA ILE A 742 -27.83 37.94 13.78
C ILE A 742 -28.07 39.27 14.50
N LEU A 743 -27.58 40.39 13.93
CA LEU A 743 -27.83 41.72 14.49
C LEU A 743 -29.30 42.14 14.40
N LYS A 744 -30.02 41.80 13.33
CA LYS A 744 -31.46 42.08 13.20
C LYS A 744 -32.29 41.29 14.20
N GLY A 745 -31.88 40.06 14.53
CA GLY A 745 -32.48 39.27 15.60
C GLY A 745 -32.27 39.88 16.99
N ALA A 746 -31.28 40.76 17.14
CA ALA A 746 -31.02 41.53 18.35
C ALA A 746 -31.78 42.86 18.34
N GLY A 747 -32.77 43.01 19.21
CA GLY A 747 -33.41 44.32 19.40
C GLY A 747 -32.46 45.36 20.03
N LYS A 748 -32.81 46.65 19.95
CA LYS A 748 -32.03 47.73 20.62
C LYS A 748 -31.82 47.47 22.13
N ALA A 749 -32.79 46.83 22.78
CA ALA A 749 -32.71 46.46 24.20
C ALA A 749 -31.67 45.37 24.49
N THR A 750 -31.38 44.50 23.53
CA THR A 750 -30.35 43.47 23.66
C THR A 750 -28.99 44.05 23.33
N LEU A 751 -28.89 44.81 22.24
CA LEU A 751 -27.67 45.51 21.86
C LEU A 751 -27.24 46.56 22.90
N SER A 752 -28.15 47.09 23.72
CA SER A 752 -27.79 48.05 24.79
C SER A 752 -26.99 47.42 25.94
N LYS A 753 -27.01 46.09 26.06
CA LYS A 753 -26.25 45.31 27.06
C LYS A 753 -24.82 45.05 26.62
N VAL A 754 -24.52 45.20 25.33
CA VAL A 754 -23.20 44.92 24.77
C VAL A 754 -22.38 46.22 24.75
N TRP A 755 -21.10 46.13 25.12
CA TRP A 755 -20.23 47.30 25.27
C TRP A 755 -19.34 47.52 24.06
N GLN A 756 -18.73 46.45 23.57
CA GLN A 756 -17.86 46.45 22.40
C GLN A 756 -18.28 45.33 21.45
N ILE A 757 -18.23 45.60 20.15
CA ILE A 757 -18.56 44.64 19.11
C ILE A 757 -17.43 44.63 18.08
N VAL A 758 -16.99 43.43 17.70
CA VAL A 758 -16.13 43.19 16.54
C VAL A 758 -16.84 42.21 15.62
N LEU A 759 -17.00 42.57 14.35
CA LEU A 759 -17.67 41.72 13.37
C LEU A 759 -16.85 41.58 12.10
N GLU A 760 -16.78 40.38 11.56
CA GLU A 760 -16.33 40.13 10.19
C GLU A 760 -17.54 40.02 9.28
N VAL A 761 -17.73 40.98 8.38
CA VAL A 761 -18.94 41.10 7.55
C VAL A 761 -18.60 40.82 6.10
N HIS A 762 -19.32 39.90 5.48
CA HIS A 762 -19.24 39.62 4.06
C HIS A 762 -19.74 40.81 3.23
N ASP A 763 -18.93 41.31 2.30
CA ASP A 763 -19.21 42.50 1.48
C ASP A 763 -20.11 42.16 0.28
N ILE A 764 -21.35 41.79 0.57
CA ILE A 764 -22.39 41.46 -0.42
C ILE A 764 -23.53 42.49 -0.29
N GLY A 765 -23.82 43.22 -1.37
CA GLY A 765 -24.98 44.12 -1.44
C GLY A 765 -24.98 45.21 -0.36
N ASP A 766 -23.83 45.88 -0.16
CA ASP A 766 -23.63 46.94 0.83
C ASP A 766 -23.86 46.51 2.29
N ARG A 767 -23.80 45.20 2.59
CA ARG A 767 -24.00 44.65 3.94
C ARG A 767 -23.12 45.31 5.01
N PRO A 768 -21.83 45.64 4.79
CA PRO A 768 -21.04 46.39 5.76
C PRO A 768 -21.64 47.76 6.12
N LEU A 769 -22.20 48.48 5.14
CA LEU A 769 -22.85 49.76 5.37
C LEU A 769 -24.16 49.60 6.16
N GLN A 770 -24.95 48.57 5.84
CA GLN A 770 -26.18 48.25 6.57
C GLN A 770 -25.90 47.89 8.03
N VAL A 771 -24.85 47.09 8.29
CA VAL A 771 -24.40 46.76 9.64
C VAL A 771 -23.98 48.03 10.39
N GLN A 772 -23.18 48.90 9.77
CA GLN A 772 -22.76 50.16 10.36
C GLN A 772 -23.96 51.05 10.75
N GLN A 773 -24.93 51.21 9.86
CA GLN A 773 -26.13 52.01 10.13
C GLN A 773 -26.98 51.43 11.26
N LEU A 774 -27.13 50.10 11.30
CA LEU A 774 -27.85 49.41 12.36
C LEU A 774 -27.18 49.66 13.72
N LEU A 775 -25.87 49.47 13.83
CA LEU A 775 -25.11 49.70 15.06
C LEU A 775 -25.18 51.16 15.52
N GLN A 776 -25.02 52.12 14.61
CA GLN A 776 -25.16 53.54 14.92
C GLN A 776 -26.56 53.87 15.45
N SER A 777 -27.62 53.32 14.84
CA SER A 777 -29.00 53.50 15.30
C SER A 777 -29.28 52.88 16.67
N ALA A 778 -28.44 51.92 17.10
CA ALA A 778 -28.46 51.27 18.40
C ALA A 778 -27.57 51.97 19.45
N GLY A 779 -26.90 53.08 19.08
CA GLY A 779 -26.11 53.91 20.01
C GLY A 779 -24.62 53.55 20.07
N TYR A 780 -24.08 52.94 19.01
CA TYR A 780 -22.65 52.64 18.88
C TYR A 780 -21.92 53.71 18.07
N SER A 781 -20.67 53.94 18.43
CA SER A 781 -19.70 54.66 17.63
C SER A 781 -18.77 53.65 16.95
N MET A 782 -18.49 53.87 15.67
CA MET A 782 -17.53 53.04 14.93
C MET A 782 -16.11 53.42 15.34
N LEU A 783 -15.34 52.44 15.80
CA LEU A 783 -13.93 52.60 16.19
C LEU A 783 -12.98 52.43 15.01
N GLY A 784 -13.36 51.60 14.04
CA GLY A 784 -12.52 51.31 12.89
C GLY A 784 -13.18 50.38 11.89
N ARG A 785 -12.55 50.32 10.71
CA ARG A 785 -12.86 49.40 9.62
C ARG A 785 -11.54 48.87 9.09
N GLN A 786 -11.43 47.56 8.90
CA GLN A 786 -10.27 46.91 8.32
C GLN A 786 -10.74 45.97 7.19
N GLN A 787 -9.95 45.89 6.12
CA GLN A 787 -10.21 44.92 5.06
C GLN A 787 -9.84 43.52 5.58
N GLY A 788 -10.78 42.57 5.51
CA GLY A 788 -10.54 41.17 5.84
C GLY A 788 -10.07 40.36 4.64
N ALA A 789 -10.00 39.04 4.81
CA ALA A 789 -9.69 38.11 3.72
C ALA A 789 -10.89 37.94 2.79
N CYS A 790 -10.68 37.69 1.49
CA CYS A 790 -11.71 37.28 0.52
C CYS A 790 -13.10 37.96 0.66
N HIS A 791 -13.23 39.21 0.23
CA HIS A 791 -14.50 39.96 0.23
C HIS A 791 -15.16 40.16 1.62
N THR A 792 -14.43 40.06 2.72
CA THR A 792 -14.93 40.45 4.05
C THR A 792 -14.36 41.78 4.55
N VAL A 793 -15.06 42.38 5.51
CA VAL A 793 -14.68 43.62 6.18
C VAL A 793 -14.85 43.44 7.68
N LEU A 794 -13.78 43.68 8.42
CA LEU A 794 -13.80 43.75 9.88
C LEU A 794 -14.29 45.13 10.33
N LEU A 795 -15.35 45.15 11.15
CA LEU A 795 -15.94 46.35 11.74
C LEU A 795 -15.78 46.32 13.26
N TYR A 796 -15.35 47.44 13.82
CA TYR A 796 -15.14 47.62 15.26
C TYR A 796 -16.05 48.72 15.76
N ALA A 797 -16.81 48.45 16.82
CA ALA A 797 -17.76 49.38 17.38
C ALA A 797 -17.73 49.33 18.92
N ALA A 798 -17.95 50.47 19.56
CA ALA A 798 -18.18 50.53 21.00
C ALA A 798 -19.33 51.47 21.32
N ARG A 799 -19.96 51.23 22.46
CA ARG A 799 -21.07 52.06 22.92
C ARG A 799 -20.59 53.49 23.13
N THR A 800 -21.31 54.48 22.60
CA THR A 800 -20.87 55.89 22.65
C THR A 800 -20.62 56.40 24.08
N ALA A 801 -21.37 55.89 25.06
CA ALA A 801 -21.21 56.23 26.48
C ALA A 801 -19.90 55.74 27.12
N LEU A 802 -19.13 54.86 26.45
CA LEU A 802 -17.80 54.42 26.91
C LEU A 802 -16.67 55.30 26.37
N LEU A 803 -16.94 56.12 25.35
CA LEU A 803 -15.96 57.01 24.71
C LEU A 803 -15.99 58.44 25.29
N SER A 804 -17.08 58.78 25.97
CA SER A 804 -17.25 59.97 26.80
C SER A 804 -16.77 59.72 28.21
#